data_AF-A0A7W2ASX2-F1
#
_entry.id   AF-A0A7W2ASX2-F1
#
_cell.length_a   1.000
_cell.length_b   1.000
_cell.length_c   1.000
_cell.angle_alpha   90.00
_cell.angle_beta   90.00
_cell.angle_gamma   90.00
#
_symmetry.space_group_name_H-M   'P 1'
#
loop_
_entity.id
_entity.type
_entity.pdbx_description
1 polymer ?
#
loop_
_entity_poly.entity_id
_entity_poly.type
_entity_poly.pdbx_seq_one_letter_code
_entity_poly.pdbx_strand_id
1 'polypeptide(L)'
;MPGVFLLIFLNVFSTLGLISFSNHAYSQEPADGVSIETPVKVEPAKALLVDEIQSQEVQDPPVTIPSVESDQKQDPQDPVVEEDPDEQLRKKVRSFFDSSENSDWVRAMTLLGARLEREDPPQWINPLILEMLTDRALENPVRTRLILQDELITNSNTGILILTVLLRQEANWPFLEEVENSFRKWSLDEVVRDRLITEFRVATDPLQVARLFDVLTVGDPRAVIEAAIDRLRDSAETVAPTILSSLGEFMKLELDQAGWIAWWDANGDLPILDGIVARTEEAGQERELAMWNRADQYLRAGSNPERYLNWLIESMSNTETHRIRSVAISRAGEFSKEYASSDSNGGSENRVRLFRPIVERLISVLQEGSNSARSTAHFQQLALLSLSALREFEDFRGESDLVQILRFHISRLNPDLTNGSRRLAREALSTAMALRAPVSDEVDAAIIRFIPGVDKKFDGAEIRRLVGAARTIGFSENTVGILFRVARLSPPLGAVVLEALVYGQVPQSSVGQVLQYYDELIISTKEANIRSLAINGIGRLGVPEGIPILVSMVLQGAGESEAERGAALSMIGSIGGSEAVSGIVRILGEISSSDTLRESALKLATTQVVRDETLQLAQVFLLNAEGELNPWGSKLLESSSLIDLLRAKGQPTDLRDRDPQRFQRWIQLQARRFEVLVQDFLARTSAGTQSEAVADDAAWNDMKQELVDSLALIGSEPVTGPHAEAVARLRQLAREIDGRAVVSEALGAGAAPRIIQSFTVYLEALTNESGAPAVKSYFSRDPWTWLLDQLEQNSLETAEAELIRALRVLAEERSERETILNRIDALEARSEPIEKETDPAPVEEVSEEPVRE
;
A
#
# COMPACT_ATOMS: atom_id res chain seq x y z
N MET A 1 39.64 -27.99 -2.84
CA MET A 1 38.54 -28.18 -3.81
C MET A 1 37.56 -27.03 -3.66
N PRO A 2 37.60 -26.03 -4.54
CA PRO A 2 36.56 -25.01 -4.66
C PRO A 2 35.78 -25.22 -5.96
N GLY A 3 34.45 -25.21 -5.90
CA GLY A 3 33.61 -25.32 -7.08
C GLY A 3 32.13 -25.32 -6.73
N VAL A 4 31.39 -24.46 -7.43
CA VAL A 4 29.94 -24.38 -7.52
C VAL A 4 29.24 -23.64 -6.38
N PHE A 5 29.05 -22.32 -6.54
CA PHE A 5 27.79 -21.59 -6.28
C PHE A 5 27.98 -20.11 -6.68
N LEU A 6 28.02 -19.84 -7.99
CA LEU A 6 27.96 -18.48 -8.53
C LEU A 6 27.49 -18.51 -9.99
N LEU A 7 26.20 -18.78 -10.24
CA LEU A 7 25.61 -18.71 -11.60
C LEU A 7 24.06 -18.69 -11.66
N ILE A 8 23.36 -18.14 -10.65
CA ILE A 8 21.88 -18.00 -10.69
C ILE A 8 21.42 -16.60 -10.26
N PHE A 9 22.08 -15.52 -10.73
CA PHE A 9 21.57 -14.15 -10.47
C PHE A 9 21.59 -13.19 -11.66
N LEU A 10 21.81 -13.67 -12.88
CA LEU A 10 21.96 -12.81 -14.06
C LEU A 10 20.91 -13.00 -15.17
N ASN A 11 19.81 -13.74 -14.93
CA ASN A 11 18.86 -14.05 -16.02
C ASN A 11 17.36 -13.96 -15.68
N VAL A 12 16.94 -13.13 -14.71
CA VAL A 12 15.50 -12.96 -14.37
C VAL A 12 14.98 -11.52 -14.58
N PHE A 13 15.79 -10.55 -14.99
CA PHE A 13 15.34 -9.14 -15.07
C PHE A 13 14.83 -8.63 -16.42
N SER A 14 14.57 -9.49 -17.41
CA SER A 14 14.03 -9.05 -18.72
C SER A 14 12.58 -9.44 -19.00
N THR A 15 11.85 -10.03 -18.05
CA THR A 15 10.43 -10.38 -18.24
C THR A 15 9.62 -10.24 -16.95
N LEU A 16 9.35 -9.00 -16.55
CA LEU A 16 8.19 -8.68 -15.71
C LEU A 16 7.65 -7.33 -16.19
N GLY A 17 6.44 -7.38 -16.72
CA GLY A 17 5.76 -6.25 -17.32
C GLY A 17 5.66 -5.07 -16.35
N LEU A 18 5.78 -3.88 -16.94
CA LEU A 18 5.38 -2.60 -16.39
C LEU A 18 3.96 -2.71 -15.78
N ILE A 19 3.89 -2.92 -14.47
CA ILE A 19 2.72 -2.56 -13.68
C ILE A 19 2.96 -1.12 -13.23
N SER A 20 2.26 -0.20 -13.89
CA SER A 20 2.25 1.23 -13.59
C SER A 20 1.62 1.45 -12.22
N PHE A 21 2.42 1.50 -11.15
CA PHE A 21 1.98 2.05 -9.88
C PHE A 21 2.08 3.57 -9.95
N SER A 22 0.96 4.21 -10.31
CA SER A 22 0.82 5.66 -10.21
C SER A 22 0.66 6.04 -8.74
N ASN A 23 1.77 6.36 -8.07
CA ASN A 23 1.71 7.10 -6.81
C ASN A 23 1.50 8.59 -7.15
N HIS A 24 0.23 8.99 -7.26
CA HIS A 24 -0.16 10.39 -7.16
C HIS A 24 -0.46 10.70 -5.69
N ALA A 25 0.49 11.34 -5.02
CA ALA A 25 0.26 12.04 -3.75
C ALA A 25 0.65 13.50 -3.94
N TYR A 26 -0.19 14.23 -4.68
CA TYR A 26 -0.30 15.69 -4.64
C TYR A 26 -1.78 16.01 -4.92
N SER A 27 -2.54 16.37 -3.90
CA SER A 27 -3.86 16.97 -4.08
C SER A 27 -3.76 18.43 -3.66
N GLN A 28 -3.77 19.28 -4.68
CA GLN A 28 -4.12 20.69 -4.56
C GLN A 28 -5.60 20.79 -4.15
N GLU A 29 -5.89 21.62 -3.15
CA GLU A 29 -7.23 22.09 -2.85
C GLU A 29 -7.80 22.86 -4.06
N PRO A 30 -9.10 22.70 -4.38
CA PRO A 30 -9.86 23.75 -5.03
C PRO A 30 -10.79 24.43 -4.03
N ALA A 31 -10.75 25.76 -4.06
CA ALA A 31 -11.72 26.66 -3.48
C ALA A 31 -13.05 26.66 -4.28
N ASP A 32 -14.06 27.25 -3.66
CA ASP A 32 -15.46 27.49 -4.10
C ASP A 32 -16.44 26.32 -3.78
N GLY A 33 -17.53 26.47 -3.02
CA GLY A 33 -18.25 27.65 -2.57
C GLY A 33 -19.57 27.84 -3.34
N VAL A 34 -20.60 27.02 -3.09
CA VAL A 34 -22.02 27.42 -3.24
C VAL A 34 -22.90 26.65 -2.25
N SER A 35 -23.56 27.43 -1.39
CA SER A 35 -24.60 27.06 -0.44
C SER A 35 -25.93 26.72 -1.13
N ILE A 36 -26.64 25.70 -0.64
CA ILE A 36 -28.12 25.68 -0.65
C ILE A 36 -28.59 25.15 0.71
N GLU A 37 -29.21 26.06 1.45
CA GLU A 37 -29.88 25.86 2.73
C GLU A 37 -31.29 25.29 2.57
N THR A 38 -31.78 24.62 3.62
CA THR A 38 -33.11 24.74 4.29
C THR A 38 -33.63 23.37 4.78
N PRO A 39 -34.49 23.30 5.83
CA PRO A 39 -34.07 23.47 7.23
C PRO A 39 -34.62 22.35 8.13
N VAL A 40 -33.91 21.98 9.20
CA VAL A 40 -34.50 21.18 10.29
C VAL A 40 -34.51 22.00 11.57
N LYS A 41 -35.72 22.09 12.11
CA LYS A 41 -36.18 22.91 13.24
C LYS A 41 -35.43 22.56 14.53
N VAL A 42 -34.82 23.56 15.15
CA VAL A 42 -34.24 23.51 16.50
C VAL A 42 -35.10 24.38 17.41
N GLU A 43 -35.53 23.83 18.56
CA GLU A 43 -35.96 24.58 19.74
C GLU A 43 -35.20 24.04 20.98
N PRO A 44 -34.97 24.87 22.01
CA PRO A 44 -33.71 24.84 22.76
C PRO A 44 -33.78 24.32 24.20
N ALA A 45 -32.62 23.80 24.62
CA ALA A 45 -31.94 23.83 25.91
C ALA A 45 -32.74 23.91 27.24
N LYS A 46 -32.42 22.96 28.15
CA LYS A 46 -32.24 23.27 29.57
C LYS A 46 -31.03 22.54 30.14
N ALA A 47 -30.12 23.35 30.66
CA ALA A 47 -28.85 22.98 31.26
C ALA A 47 -29.01 22.22 32.59
N LEU A 48 -28.08 21.31 32.87
CA LEU A 48 -27.80 20.82 34.22
C LEU A 48 -26.32 21.11 34.51
N LEU A 49 -26.11 22.07 35.41
CA LEU A 49 -24.86 22.27 36.14
C LEU A 49 -25.04 21.67 37.54
N VAL A 50 -24.10 20.79 37.91
CA VAL A 50 -23.30 20.78 39.14
C VAL A 50 -24.00 21.23 40.43
N ASP A 51 -24.09 20.35 41.43
CA ASP A 51 -23.37 20.60 42.69
C ASP A 51 -23.35 19.41 43.67
N GLU A 52 -22.26 19.42 44.43
CA GLU A 52 -21.80 18.55 45.51
C GLU A 52 -22.81 18.44 46.67
N ILE A 53 -22.88 17.26 47.32
CA ILE A 53 -23.34 17.17 48.71
C ILE A 53 -22.47 16.18 49.49
N GLN A 54 -21.53 16.72 50.26
CA GLN A 54 -21.14 16.19 51.57
C GLN A 54 -21.09 17.37 52.55
N SER A 55 -21.85 17.30 53.65
CA SER A 55 -21.39 17.50 55.05
C SER A 55 -22.55 17.67 56.06
N GLN A 56 -22.62 16.69 56.97
CA GLN A 56 -22.75 16.75 58.44
C GLN A 56 -23.82 17.58 59.21
N GLU A 57 -24.44 16.83 60.15
CA GLU A 57 -24.87 17.13 61.54
C GLU A 57 -25.98 18.17 61.83
N VAL A 58 -26.93 17.77 62.70
CA VAL A 58 -27.19 18.33 64.06
C VAL A 58 -28.40 17.63 64.73
N GLN A 59 -28.31 17.47 66.06
CA GLN A 59 -29.19 16.81 67.04
C GLN A 59 -30.49 17.57 67.43
N ASP A 60 -31.37 16.85 68.16
CA ASP A 60 -32.77 17.04 68.63
C ASP A 60 -33.17 18.31 69.44
N PRO A 61 -34.50 18.56 69.66
CA PRO A 61 -35.14 18.21 70.97
C PRO A 61 -36.69 17.88 70.90
N PRO A 62 -37.47 17.83 72.01
CA PRO A 62 -38.15 16.65 72.59
C PRO A 62 -39.65 16.47 72.26
N VAL A 63 -40.18 15.25 72.45
CA VAL A 63 -41.64 14.94 72.39
C VAL A 63 -42.19 14.66 73.79
N THR A 64 -43.27 15.35 74.16
CA THR A 64 -44.08 15.05 75.36
C THR A 64 -45.45 14.52 74.92
N ILE A 65 -45.91 13.46 75.58
CA ILE A 65 -47.12 12.66 75.35
C ILE A 65 -48.41 13.45 75.65
N PRO A 66 -49.54 13.13 74.98
CA PRO A 66 -50.85 13.19 75.63
C PRO A 66 -51.49 11.80 75.75
N SER A 67 -51.96 11.48 76.95
CA SER A 67 -52.84 10.35 77.26
C SER A 67 -54.29 10.72 77.00
N VAL A 68 -55.12 9.79 76.51
CA VAL A 68 -56.58 9.82 76.70
C VAL A 68 -57.04 8.42 77.11
N GLU A 69 -57.63 8.34 78.30
CA GLU A 69 -58.28 7.16 78.85
C GLU A 69 -59.74 7.02 78.36
N SER A 70 -60.18 5.76 78.41
CA SER A 70 -61.49 5.25 78.84
C SER A 70 -62.53 4.79 77.80
N ASP A 71 -62.96 3.54 78.09
CA ASP A 71 -64.27 2.92 77.93
C ASP A 71 -64.67 2.14 76.65
N GLN A 72 -64.59 0.81 76.81
CA GLN A 72 -65.70 -0.17 76.72
C GLN A 72 -66.24 -0.69 75.37
N LYS A 73 -66.36 -2.05 75.37
CA LYS A 73 -67.17 -3.02 74.57
C LYS A 73 -66.52 -3.61 73.30
N GLN A 74 -66.02 -4.85 73.34
CA GLN A 74 -66.72 -6.16 73.10
C GLN A 74 -67.35 -6.21 71.68
N ASP A 75 -67.03 -7.14 70.76
CA ASP A 75 -66.86 -8.60 70.90
C ASP A 75 -66.08 -9.22 69.68
N PRO A 76 -65.75 -10.53 69.66
CA PRO A 76 -64.45 -11.06 69.16
C PRO A 76 -64.44 -11.60 67.71
N GLN A 77 -63.27 -11.50 67.06
CA GLN A 77 -62.82 -12.38 65.96
C GLN A 77 -61.35 -12.80 66.19
N ASP A 78 -61.05 -14.07 65.89
CA ASP A 78 -59.89 -14.87 66.30
C ASP A 78 -58.46 -14.31 66.00
N PRO A 79 -57.41 -14.76 66.73
CA PRO A 79 -56.07 -14.19 66.64
C PRO A 79 -55.28 -14.67 65.41
N VAL A 80 -54.65 -13.73 64.71
CA VAL A 80 -53.61 -13.99 63.69
C VAL A 80 -52.30 -14.29 64.42
N VAL A 81 -51.72 -15.47 64.20
CA VAL A 81 -50.38 -15.84 64.69
C VAL A 81 -49.34 -15.23 63.74
N GLU A 82 -48.43 -14.39 64.25
CA GLU A 82 -47.26 -13.90 63.50
C GLU A 82 -46.31 -15.07 63.19
N GLU A 83 -46.00 -15.28 61.91
CA GLU A 83 -45.18 -16.39 61.42
C GLU A 83 -43.67 -16.08 61.53
N ASP A 84 -42.87 -17.04 61.99
CA ASP A 84 -41.42 -16.93 62.23
C ASP A 84 -40.65 -16.34 61.01
N PRO A 85 -39.81 -15.30 61.18
CA PRO A 85 -39.04 -14.68 60.09
C PRO A 85 -38.15 -15.67 59.31
N ASP A 86 -37.60 -16.71 59.93
CA ASP A 86 -36.79 -17.70 59.21
C ASP A 86 -37.65 -18.64 58.34
N GLU A 87 -38.91 -18.87 58.73
CA GLU A 87 -39.87 -19.63 57.91
C GLU A 87 -40.42 -18.76 56.76
N GLN A 88 -40.60 -17.45 56.98
CA GLN A 88 -40.91 -16.51 55.90
C GLN A 88 -39.77 -16.44 54.87
N LEU A 89 -38.51 -16.38 55.33
CA LEU A 89 -37.33 -16.43 54.47
C LEU A 89 -37.29 -17.73 53.67
N ARG A 90 -37.54 -18.87 54.32
CA ARG A 90 -37.58 -20.19 53.67
C ARG A 90 -38.59 -20.24 52.53
N LYS A 91 -39.82 -19.77 52.76
CA LYS A 91 -40.87 -19.71 51.73
C LYS A 91 -40.46 -18.79 50.58
N LYS A 92 -39.86 -17.64 50.87
CA LYS A 92 -39.42 -16.66 49.88
C LYS A 92 -38.28 -17.19 48.99
N VAL A 93 -37.24 -17.79 49.59
CA VAL A 93 -36.12 -18.39 48.83
C VAL A 93 -36.62 -19.54 47.96
N ARG A 94 -37.51 -20.41 48.46
CA ARG A 94 -38.12 -21.46 47.64
C ARG A 94 -38.86 -20.89 46.42
N SER A 95 -39.66 -19.85 46.61
CA SER A 95 -40.37 -19.19 45.51
C SER A 95 -39.43 -18.63 44.44
N PHE A 96 -38.24 -18.14 44.84
CA PHE A 96 -37.24 -17.66 43.89
C PHE A 96 -36.56 -18.80 43.13
N PHE A 97 -36.23 -19.92 43.77
CA PHE A 97 -35.66 -21.07 43.07
C PHE A 97 -36.63 -21.76 42.10
N ASP A 98 -37.95 -21.62 42.34
CA ASP A 98 -39.00 -22.09 41.44
C ASP A 98 -39.31 -21.11 40.28
N SER A 99 -38.72 -19.90 40.29
CA SER A 99 -38.85 -18.91 39.21
C SER A 99 -38.09 -19.34 37.94
N SER A 100 -38.55 -18.90 36.77
CA SER A 100 -37.84 -19.11 35.49
C SER A 100 -36.77 -18.04 35.20
N GLU A 101 -36.72 -16.97 36.00
CA GLU A 101 -35.83 -15.82 35.79
C GLU A 101 -34.48 -15.98 36.50
N ASN A 102 -33.37 -15.87 35.76
CA ASN A 102 -32.02 -15.99 36.32
C ASN A 102 -31.76 -14.99 37.46
N SER A 103 -32.35 -13.79 37.39
CA SER A 103 -32.17 -12.74 38.40
C SER A 103 -32.75 -13.10 39.76
N ASP A 104 -33.78 -13.93 39.81
CA ASP A 104 -34.39 -14.38 41.06
C ASP A 104 -33.52 -15.45 41.75
N TRP A 105 -32.82 -16.29 40.98
CA TRP A 105 -31.88 -17.26 41.54
C TRP A 105 -30.67 -16.58 42.17
N VAL A 106 -30.13 -15.54 41.53
CA VAL A 106 -29.05 -14.73 42.10
C VAL A 106 -29.51 -14.04 43.39
N ARG A 107 -30.75 -13.53 43.43
CA ARG A 107 -31.34 -12.97 44.66
C ARG A 107 -31.50 -14.03 45.76
N ALA A 108 -31.91 -15.25 45.41
CA ALA A 108 -32.01 -16.36 46.36
C ALA A 108 -30.65 -16.69 46.98
N MET A 109 -29.61 -16.86 46.15
CA MET A 109 -28.24 -17.14 46.61
C MET A 109 -27.69 -16.01 47.49
N THR A 110 -27.93 -14.76 47.11
CA THR A 110 -27.53 -13.58 47.89
C THR A 110 -28.21 -13.56 49.28
N LEU A 111 -29.51 -13.85 49.35
CA LEU A 111 -30.26 -13.88 50.61
C LEU A 111 -29.82 -15.03 51.52
N LEU A 112 -29.48 -16.19 50.95
CA LEU A 112 -28.96 -17.32 51.71
C LEU A 112 -27.56 -17.01 52.26
N GLY A 113 -26.67 -16.43 51.44
CA GLY A 113 -25.35 -15.99 51.88
C GLY A 113 -25.41 -15.00 53.05
N ALA A 114 -26.21 -13.95 52.92
CA ALA A 114 -26.38 -12.94 53.96
C ALA A 114 -26.98 -13.46 55.28
N ARG A 115 -27.76 -14.56 55.24
CA ARG A 115 -28.33 -15.18 56.46
C ARG A 115 -27.34 -16.12 57.14
N LEU A 116 -26.49 -16.80 56.36
CA LEU A 116 -25.44 -17.70 56.86
C LEU A 116 -24.35 -16.97 57.65
N GLU A 117 -24.16 -15.68 57.41
CA GLU A 117 -23.18 -14.83 58.11
C GLU A 117 -23.65 -14.32 59.49
N ARG A 118 -24.91 -14.59 59.89
CA ARG A 118 -25.47 -14.15 61.19
C ARG A 118 -25.28 -15.21 62.27
N GLU A 119 -25.31 -14.79 63.55
CA GLU A 119 -25.37 -15.70 64.70
C GLU A 119 -26.61 -16.63 64.57
N ASP A 120 -26.40 -17.94 64.77
CA ASP A 120 -27.39 -19.02 64.61
C ASP A 120 -28.06 -19.12 63.21
N PRO A 121 -27.35 -19.67 62.20
CA PRO A 121 -27.91 -19.91 60.88
C PRO A 121 -28.95 -21.05 60.86
N PRO A 122 -30.04 -20.94 60.06
CA PRO A 122 -31.06 -21.98 59.99
C PRO A 122 -30.52 -23.28 59.39
N GLN A 123 -30.76 -24.40 60.06
CA GLN A 123 -30.25 -25.72 59.64
C GLN A 123 -30.83 -26.22 58.30
N TRP A 124 -31.89 -25.60 57.79
CA TRP A 124 -32.54 -26.00 56.53
C TRP A 124 -31.84 -25.49 55.27
N ILE A 125 -30.91 -24.52 55.36
CA ILE A 125 -30.28 -23.89 54.19
C ILE A 125 -29.44 -24.92 53.39
N ASN A 126 -28.54 -25.65 54.06
CA ASN A 126 -27.67 -26.62 53.39
C ASN A 126 -28.46 -27.79 52.77
N PRO A 127 -29.45 -28.40 53.46
CA PRO A 127 -30.34 -29.37 52.84
C PRO A 127 -31.10 -28.84 51.62
N LEU A 128 -31.55 -27.58 51.64
CA LEU A 128 -32.25 -26.98 50.50
C LEU A 128 -31.33 -26.83 49.27
N ILE A 129 -30.11 -26.33 49.47
CA ILE A 129 -29.15 -26.19 48.36
C ILE A 129 -28.76 -27.56 47.81
N LEU A 130 -28.56 -28.56 48.68
CA LEU A 130 -28.30 -29.93 48.26
C LEU A 130 -29.47 -30.51 47.45
N GLU A 131 -30.71 -30.35 47.91
CA GLU A 131 -31.92 -30.76 47.17
C GLU A 131 -31.97 -30.15 45.75
N MET A 132 -31.59 -28.86 45.62
CA MET A 132 -31.51 -28.17 44.33
C MET A 132 -30.42 -28.73 43.41
N LEU A 133 -29.29 -29.13 43.99
CA LEU A 133 -28.12 -29.61 43.27
C LEU A 133 -28.10 -31.14 43.09
N THR A 134 -29.00 -31.89 43.74
CA THR A 134 -29.16 -33.34 43.51
C THR A 134 -30.48 -33.62 42.82
N ASP A 135 -31.57 -33.62 43.59
CA ASP A 135 -32.86 -34.21 43.21
C ASP A 135 -33.54 -33.36 42.13
N ARG A 136 -33.28 -32.05 42.14
CA ARG A 136 -33.86 -31.07 41.21
C ARG A 136 -32.84 -30.48 40.23
N ALA A 137 -31.64 -31.07 40.14
CA ALA A 137 -30.54 -30.55 39.31
C ALA A 137 -30.87 -30.53 37.81
N LEU A 138 -31.62 -31.52 37.34
CA LEU A 138 -31.96 -31.69 35.93
C LEU A 138 -33.21 -30.91 35.50
N GLU A 139 -34.00 -30.39 36.44
CA GLU A 139 -35.19 -29.59 36.14
C GLU A 139 -34.83 -28.29 35.41
N ASN A 140 -33.69 -27.68 35.79
CA ASN A 140 -33.18 -26.49 35.15
C ASN A 140 -31.64 -26.47 35.18
N PRO A 141 -30.98 -26.98 34.13
CA PRO A 141 -29.51 -27.04 34.06
C PRO A 141 -28.80 -25.68 34.12
N VAL A 142 -29.48 -24.59 33.74
CA VAL A 142 -28.91 -23.23 33.80
C VAL A 142 -28.87 -22.75 35.25
N ARG A 143 -29.95 -22.97 36.01
CA ARG A 143 -30.00 -22.71 37.46
C ARG A 143 -28.91 -23.47 38.20
N THR A 144 -28.77 -24.76 37.91
CA THR A 144 -27.79 -25.63 38.57
C THR A 144 -26.36 -25.13 38.35
N ARG A 145 -26.00 -24.74 37.12
CA ARG A 145 -24.69 -24.15 36.82
C ARG A 145 -24.46 -22.81 37.51
N LEU A 146 -25.48 -21.95 37.54
CA LEU A 146 -25.40 -20.66 38.22
C LEU A 146 -25.17 -20.82 39.72
N ILE A 147 -25.86 -21.76 40.37
CA ILE A 147 -25.65 -22.07 41.79
C ILE A 147 -24.23 -22.61 42.01
N LEU A 148 -23.76 -23.54 41.17
CA LEU A 148 -22.41 -24.12 41.30
C LEU A 148 -21.28 -23.10 41.08
N GLN A 149 -21.53 -22.03 40.32
CA GLN A 149 -20.56 -20.96 40.05
C GLN A 149 -20.62 -19.82 41.06
N ASP A 150 -21.62 -19.79 41.94
CA ASP A 150 -21.82 -18.72 42.92
C ASP A 150 -20.68 -18.67 43.96
N GLU A 151 -20.34 -17.49 44.45
CA GLU A 151 -19.28 -17.31 45.46
C GLU A 151 -19.58 -18.06 46.77
N LEU A 152 -20.87 -18.19 47.13
CA LEU A 152 -21.28 -18.98 48.29
C LEU A 152 -20.86 -20.44 48.14
N ILE A 153 -20.87 -20.99 46.93
CA ILE A 153 -20.49 -22.38 46.68
C ILE A 153 -18.99 -22.51 46.43
N THR A 154 -18.39 -21.56 45.71
CA THR A 154 -17.00 -21.63 45.25
C THR A 154 -15.98 -21.06 46.23
N ASN A 155 -16.36 -20.26 47.23
CA ASN A 155 -15.42 -19.58 48.14
C ASN A 155 -15.81 -19.64 49.63
N SER A 156 -16.82 -20.43 50.02
CA SER A 156 -17.25 -20.52 51.43
C SER A 156 -17.04 -21.90 52.06
N ASN A 157 -16.92 -21.92 53.38
CA ASN A 157 -16.88 -23.15 54.18
C ASN A 157 -18.13 -24.04 53.98
N THR A 158 -19.27 -23.40 53.73
CA THR A 158 -20.54 -24.08 53.43
C THR A 158 -20.50 -24.73 52.05
N GLY A 159 -19.90 -24.05 51.08
CA GLY A 159 -19.65 -24.57 49.74
C GLY A 159 -18.82 -25.84 49.75
N ILE A 160 -17.73 -25.87 50.54
CA ILE A 160 -16.89 -27.07 50.70
C ILE A 160 -17.70 -28.28 51.17
N LEU A 161 -18.58 -28.10 52.16
CA LEU A 161 -19.42 -29.20 52.67
C LEU A 161 -20.42 -29.68 51.61
N ILE A 162 -21.06 -28.75 50.90
CA ILE A 162 -22.05 -29.05 49.86
C ILE A 162 -21.38 -29.79 48.68
N LEU A 163 -20.29 -29.25 48.14
CA LEU A 163 -19.58 -29.86 47.03
C LEU A 163 -18.97 -31.21 47.40
N THR A 164 -18.54 -31.40 48.65
CA THR A 164 -18.01 -32.69 49.15
C THR A 164 -19.08 -33.78 49.12
N VAL A 165 -20.35 -33.44 49.38
CA VAL A 165 -21.47 -34.36 49.23
C VAL A 165 -21.76 -34.62 47.75
N LEU A 166 -21.64 -33.60 46.88
CA LEU A 166 -21.86 -33.76 45.43
C LEU A 166 -20.77 -34.60 44.74
N LEU A 167 -19.58 -34.73 45.32
CA LEU A 167 -18.56 -35.69 44.85
C LEU A 167 -19.00 -37.15 44.97
N ARG A 168 -20.13 -37.46 45.61
CA ARG A 168 -20.71 -38.81 45.66
C ARG A 168 -21.62 -39.12 44.48
N GLN A 169 -21.96 -38.13 43.65
CA GLN A 169 -22.87 -38.31 42.53
C GLN A 169 -22.30 -39.28 41.48
N GLU A 170 -23.17 -39.98 40.77
CA GLU A 170 -22.73 -40.91 39.71
C GLU A 170 -21.95 -40.19 38.59
N ALA A 171 -21.07 -40.91 37.90
CA ALA A 171 -20.24 -40.34 36.84
C ALA A 171 -21.04 -39.78 35.63
N ASN A 172 -22.30 -40.17 35.49
CA ASN A 172 -23.23 -39.68 34.46
C ASN A 172 -23.90 -38.35 34.85
N TRP A 173 -23.67 -37.85 36.07
CA TRP A 173 -24.25 -36.59 36.53
C TRP A 173 -23.58 -35.42 35.79
N PRO A 174 -24.33 -34.63 35.00
CA PRO A 174 -23.77 -33.74 33.97
C PRO A 174 -23.08 -32.48 34.50
N PHE A 175 -23.04 -32.29 35.82
CA PHE A 175 -22.43 -31.13 36.47
C PHE A 175 -21.22 -31.50 37.34
N LEU A 176 -20.78 -32.76 37.26
CA LEU A 176 -19.69 -33.27 38.08
C LEU A 176 -18.36 -32.56 37.78
N GLU A 177 -18.12 -32.20 36.52
CA GLU A 177 -16.90 -31.51 36.10
C GLU A 177 -16.79 -30.11 36.73
N GLU A 178 -17.90 -29.36 36.82
CA GLU A 178 -17.94 -28.07 37.51
C GLU A 178 -17.63 -28.20 39.02
N VAL A 179 -18.07 -29.30 39.64
CA VAL A 179 -17.75 -29.63 41.03
C VAL A 179 -16.26 -29.97 41.17
N GLU A 180 -15.73 -30.86 40.35
CA GLU A 180 -14.31 -31.26 40.38
C GLU A 180 -13.38 -30.06 40.13
N ASN A 181 -13.73 -29.16 39.21
CA ASN A 181 -12.96 -27.94 38.94
C ASN A 181 -12.88 -27.02 40.15
N SER A 182 -13.96 -26.93 40.93
CA SER A 182 -13.95 -26.16 42.19
C SER A 182 -12.97 -26.76 43.20
N PHE A 183 -12.94 -28.09 43.33
CA PHE A 183 -11.95 -28.77 44.18
C PHE A 183 -10.51 -28.61 43.66
N ARG A 184 -10.26 -28.67 42.34
CA ARG A 184 -8.92 -28.41 41.77
C ARG A 184 -8.45 -27.02 42.13
N LYS A 185 -9.32 -26.01 42.03
CA LYS A 185 -9.01 -24.63 42.44
C LYS A 185 -8.70 -24.54 43.93
N TRP A 186 -9.50 -25.18 44.79
CA TRP A 186 -9.29 -25.19 46.23
C TRP A 186 -8.02 -25.92 46.67
N SER A 187 -7.64 -26.99 45.99
CA SER A 187 -6.40 -27.72 46.30
C SER A 187 -5.13 -26.87 46.13
N LEU A 188 -5.21 -25.74 45.42
CA LEU A 188 -4.09 -24.81 45.28
C LEU A 188 -3.90 -23.93 46.53
N ASP A 189 -4.95 -23.70 47.33
CA ASP A 189 -4.89 -22.99 48.60
C ASP A 189 -4.42 -23.95 49.71
N GLU A 190 -3.35 -23.60 50.42
CA GLU A 190 -2.74 -24.45 51.44
C GLU A 190 -3.68 -24.76 52.62
N VAL A 191 -4.43 -23.77 53.11
CA VAL A 191 -5.32 -23.93 54.27
C VAL A 191 -6.54 -24.77 53.90
N VAL A 192 -7.08 -24.57 52.69
CA VAL A 192 -8.23 -25.35 52.21
C VAL A 192 -7.78 -26.77 51.84
N ARG A 193 -6.61 -26.95 51.23
CA ARG A 193 -6.03 -28.25 50.90
C ARG A 193 -5.84 -29.12 52.13
N ASP A 194 -5.26 -28.60 53.21
CA ASP A 194 -5.07 -29.35 54.46
C ASP A 194 -6.39 -29.86 55.05
N ARG A 195 -7.43 -29.02 54.95
CA ARG A 195 -8.77 -29.40 55.35
C ARG A 195 -9.36 -30.48 54.46
N LEU A 196 -9.20 -30.38 53.14
CA LEU A 196 -9.66 -31.41 52.21
C LEU A 196 -8.91 -32.74 52.37
N ILE A 197 -7.62 -32.70 52.72
CA ILE A 197 -6.85 -33.89 53.10
C ILE A 197 -7.41 -34.50 54.39
N THR A 198 -7.84 -33.67 55.34
CA THR A 198 -8.54 -34.14 56.55
C THR A 198 -9.87 -34.81 56.20
N GLU A 199 -10.66 -34.22 55.30
CA GLU A 199 -11.90 -34.84 54.79
C GLU A 199 -11.60 -36.16 54.08
N PHE A 200 -10.54 -36.22 53.26
CA PHE A 200 -10.09 -37.45 52.61
C PHE A 200 -9.70 -38.53 53.63
N ARG A 201 -9.11 -38.18 54.78
CA ARG A 201 -8.77 -39.14 55.85
C ARG A 201 -9.99 -39.80 56.49
N VAL A 202 -11.14 -39.13 56.50
CA VAL A 202 -12.36 -39.59 57.19
C VAL A 202 -13.45 -40.07 56.21
N ALA A 203 -13.31 -39.80 54.91
CA ALA A 203 -14.30 -40.17 53.89
C ALA A 203 -14.51 -41.68 53.77
N THR A 204 -15.75 -42.13 53.89
CA THR A 204 -16.13 -43.56 53.85
C THR A 204 -16.75 -44.00 52.53
N ASP A 205 -17.08 -43.06 51.62
CA ASP A 205 -17.68 -43.35 50.33
C ASP A 205 -16.60 -43.61 49.25
N PRO A 206 -16.64 -44.74 48.52
CA PRO A 206 -15.63 -45.07 47.50
C PRO A 206 -15.48 -44.01 46.39
N LEU A 207 -16.59 -43.46 45.88
CA LEU A 207 -16.53 -42.48 44.78
C LEU A 207 -15.94 -41.17 45.25
N GLN A 208 -16.33 -40.73 46.45
CA GLN A 208 -15.75 -39.56 47.10
C GLN A 208 -14.26 -39.72 47.32
N VAL A 209 -13.81 -40.88 47.79
CA VAL A 209 -12.39 -41.19 48.08
C VAL A 209 -11.57 -41.19 46.80
N ALA A 210 -12.03 -41.86 45.73
CA ALA A 210 -11.33 -41.88 44.45
C ALA A 210 -11.17 -40.47 43.87
N ARG A 211 -12.24 -39.66 43.85
CA ARG A 211 -12.21 -38.31 43.29
C ARG A 211 -11.40 -37.34 44.12
N LEU A 212 -11.51 -37.39 45.45
CA LEU A 212 -10.68 -36.57 46.33
C LEU A 212 -9.20 -36.93 46.17
N PHE A 213 -8.86 -38.21 46.01
CA PHE A 213 -7.50 -38.63 45.72
C PHE A 213 -6.99 -38.00 44.41
N ASP A 214 -7.75 -38.11 43.32
CA ASP A 214 -7.38 -37.55 42.02
C ASP A 214 -7.23 -36.03 42.04
N VAL A 215 -8.10 -35.33 42.77
CA VAL A 215 -8.05 -33.87 42.86
C VAL A 215 -6.90 -33.40 43.75
N LEU A 216 -6.72 -34.00 44.93
CA LEU A 216 -5.74 -33.52 45.91
C LEU A 216 -4.31 -33.87 45.51
N THR A 217 -4.09 -34.95 44.76
CA THR A 217 -2.76 -35.33 44.26
C THR A 217 -2.18 -34.32 43.26
N VAL A 218 -3.00 -33.45 42.67
CA VAL A 218 -2.53 -32.32 41.84
C VAL A 218 -1.87 -31.23 42.69
N GLY A 219 -2.32 -31.04 43.94
CA GLY A 219 -1.84 -29.97 44.82
C GLY A 219 -0.70 -30.40 45.73
N ASP A 220 -0.91 -31.45 46.52
CA ASP A 220 0.11 -32.03 47.40
C ASP A 220 0.08 -33.56 47.33
N PRO A 221 0.69 -34.15 46.29
CA PRO A 221 0.69 -35.58 46.07
C PRO A 221 1.35 -36.34 47.22
N ARG A 222 2.35 -35.76 47.89
CA ARG A 222 3.04 -36.42 49.00
C ARG A 222 2.11 -36.56 50.20
N ALA A 223 1.48 -35.47 50.63
CA ALA A 223 0.57 -35.49 51.78
C ALA A 223 -0.66 -36.38 51.54
N VAL A 224 -1.14 -36.46 50.29
CA VAL A 224 -2.28 -37.30 49.92
C VAL A 224 -1.91 -38.78 49.88
N ILE A 225 -0.75 -39.14 49.32
CA ILE A 225 -0.26 -40.52 49.36
C ILE A 225 0.00 -40.92 50.81
N GLU A 226 0.61 -40.06 51.62
CA GLU A 226 0.81 -40.32 53.05
C GLU A 226 -0.52 -40.57 53.76
N ALA A 227 -1.52 -39.72 53.52
CA ALA A 227 -2.86 -39.91 54.05
C ALA A 227 -3.51 -41.23 53.59
N ALA A 228 -3.32 -41.61 52.32
CA ALA A 228 -3.81 -42.87 51.77
C ALA A 228 -3.11 -44.08 52.41
N ILE A 229 -1.79 -44.02 52.60
CA ILE A 229 -1.01 -45.07 53.25
C ILE A 229 -1.39 -45.20 54.73
N ASP A 230 -1.55 -44.08 55.44
CA ASP A 230 -2.01 -44.06 56.84
C ASP A 230 -3.36 -44.76 57.00
N ARG A 231 -4.30 -44.50 56.08
CA ARG A 231 -5.59 -45.19 56.02
C ARG A 231 -5.42 -46.69 55.78
N LEU A 232 -4.54 -47.08 54.85
CA LEU A 232 -4.23 -48.48 54.58
C LEU A 232 -3.51 -49.19 55.74
N ARG A 233 -2.92 -48.47 56.71
CA ARG A 233 -2.39 -49.09 57.94
C ARG A 233 -3.50 -49.55 58.88
N ASP A 234 -4.71 -49.00 58.78
CA ASP A 234 -5.86 -49.50 59.51
C ASP A 234 -6.45 -50.73 58.81
N SER A 235 -6.35 -51.88 59.49
CA SER A 235 -6.92 -53.14 59.00
C SER A 235 -8.46 -53.14 58.90
N ALA A 236 -9.14 -52.15 59.51
CA ALA A 236 -10.58 -51.99 59.45
C ALA A 236 -11.07 -51.04 58.33
N GLU A 237 -10.17 -50.54 57.48
CA GLU A 237 -10.47 -49.55 56.44
C GLU A 237 -11.42 -50.10 55.36
N THR A 238 -12.63 -49.54 55.28
CA THR A 238 -13.72 -50.05 54.43
C THR A 238 -13.53 -49.73 52.94
N VAL A 239 -12.79 -48.67 52.62
CA VAL A 239 -12.51 -48.24 51.23
C VAL A 239 -11.10 -48.62 50.75
N ALA A 240 -10.41 -49.51 51.47
CA ALA A 240 -9.06 -49.95 51.12
C ALA A 240 -8.91 -50.40 49.64
N PRO A 241 -9.85 -51.15 49.01
CA PRO A 241 -9.75 -51.51 47.60
C PRO A 241 -9.70 -50.30 46.65
N THR A 242 -10.45 -49.25 46.97
CA THR A 242 -10.48 -48.01 46.18
C THR A 242 -9.18 -47.24 46.33
N ILE A 243 -8.67 -47.11 47.56
CA ILE A 243 -7.38 -46.47 47.83
C ILE A 243 -6.25 -47.20 47.09
N LEU A 244 -6.25 -48.54 47.11
CA LEU A 244 -5.27 -49.35 46.39
C LEU A 244 -5.35 -49.16 44.87
N SER A 245 -6.57 -49.07 44.32
CA SER A 245 -6.79 -48.79 42.90
C SER A 245 -6.26 -47.41 42.51
N SER A 246 -6.60 -46.37 43.28
CA SER A 246 -6.15 -45.00 43.02
C SER A 246 -4.63 -44.85 43.17
N LEU A 247 -4.03 -45.45 44.20
CA LEU A 247 -2.57 -45.51 44.36
C LEU A 247 -1.90 -46.22 43.19
N GLY A 248 -2.42 -47.38 42.79
CA GLY A 248 -1.87 -48.15 41.68
C GLY A 248 -1.98 -47.45 40.34
N GLU A 249 -3.10 -46.77 40.10
CA GLU A 249 -3.29 -45.97 38.89
C GLU A 249 -2.39 -44.74 38.85
N PHE A 250 -2.24 -44.02 39.98
CA PHE A 250 -1.43 -42.82 40.06
C PHE A 250 0.07 -43.11 39.96
N MET A 251 0.55 -44.08 40.76
CA MET A 251 1.96 -44.44 40.84
C MET A 251 2.41 -45.41 39.74
N LYS A 252 1.46 -45.98 38.99
CA LYS A 252 1.71 -47.06 38.00
C LYS A 252 2.44 -48.26 38.60
N LEU A 253 2.08 -48.61 39.83
CA LEU A 253 2.61 -49.77 40.56
C LEU A 253 1.44 -50.66 41.00
N GLU A 254 1.53 -51.96 40.72
CA GLU A 254 0.55 -52.93 41.20
C GLU A 254 1.08 -53.62 42.46
N LEU A 255 0.67 -53.11 43.62
CA LEU A 255 1.05 -53.66 44.93
C LEU A 255 -0.21 -53.95 45.75
N ASP A 256 -0.14 -54.98 46.59
CA ASP A 256 -1.14 -55.24 47.62
C ASP A 256 -0.97 -54.28 48.81
N GLN A 257 -1.89 -54.32 49.78
CA GLN A 257 -1.87 -53.43 50.94
C GLN A 257 -0.55 -53.48 51.72
N ALA A 258 -0.02 -54.69 51.96
CA ALA A 258 1.27 -54.86 52.65
C ALA A 258 2.44 -54.34 51.80
N GLY A 259 2.40 -54.58 50.49
CA GLY A 259 3.39 -54.07 49.53
C GLY A 259 3.43 -52.55 49.47
N TRP A 260 2.27 -51.88 49.49
CA TRP A 260 2.20 -50.41 49.51
C TRP A 260 2.79 -49.80 50.77
N ILE A 261 2.46 -50.35 51.94
CA ILE A 261 2.99 -49.90 53.24
C ILE A 261 4.52 -50.06 53.25
N ALA A 262 5.02 -51.24 52.87
CA ALA A 262 6.46 -51.52 52.84
C ALA A 262 7.20 -50.66 51.80
N TRP A 263 6.57 -50.41 50.65
CA TRP A 263 7.13 -49.54 49.62
C TRP A 263 7.24 -48.10 50.11
N TRP A 264 6.18 -47.58 50.76
CA TRP A 264 6.19 -46.23 51.31
C TRP A 264 7.22 -46.07 52.42
N ASP A 265 7.32 -47.03 53.35
CA ASP A 265 8.33 -47.01 54.42
C ASP A 265 9.77 -47.01 53.88
N ALA A 266 10.00 -47.60 52.71
CA ALA A 266 11.32 -47.65 52.07
C ALA A 266 11.63 -46.46 51.14
N ASN A 267 10.62 -45.80 50.58
CA ASN A 267 10.78 -44.83 49.49
C ASN A 267 10.15 -43.46 49.73
N GLY A 268 9.31 -43.28 50.76
CA GLY A 268 8.53 -42.06 51.00
C GLY A 268 9.36 -40.79 51.23
N ASP A 269 10.61 -40.96 51.69
CA ASP A 269 11.56 -39.86 51.90
C ASP A 269 12.49 -39.58 50.71
N LEU A 270 12.36 -40.35 49.62
CA LEU A 270 13.23 -40.20 48.44
C LEU A 270 12.64 -39.21 47.42
N PRO A 271 13.48 -38.49 46.63
CA PRO A 271 13.04 -37.55 45.58
C PRO A 271 12.30 -38.21 44.40
N ILE A 272 12.01 -39.51 44.48
CA ILE A 272 11.36 -40.29 43.41
C ILE A 272 9.92 -39.82 43.20
N LEU A 273 9.26 -39.31 44.24
CA LEU A 273 7.91 -38.74 44.20
C LEU A 273 7.87 -37.48 43.34
N ASP A 274 8.82 -36.55 43.52
CA ASP A 274 8.93 -35.34 42.70
C ASP A 274 9.06 -35.67 41.20
N GLY A 275 9.81 -36.74 40.89
CA GLY A 275 9.96 -37.22 39.51
C GLY A 275 8.73 -37.91 38.93
N ILE A 276 7.87 -38.52 39.75
CA ILE A 276 6.59 -39.10 39.30
C ILE A 276 5.58 -37.99 39.07
N VAL A 277 5.45 -37.07 40.03
CA VAL A 277 4.57 -35.90 39.95
C VAL A 277 4.88 -35.06 38.72
N ALA A 278 6.15 -34.72 38.49
CA ALA A 278 6.56 -33.97 37.31
C ALA A 278 6.19 -34.67 35.99
N ARG A 279 6.29 -36.01 35.91
CA ARG A 279 5.89 -36.78 34.71
C ARG A 279 4.38 -36.83 34.53
N THR A 280 3.62 -36.94 35.62
CA THR A 280 2.17 -36.99 35.58
C THR A 280 1.58 -35.61 35.25
N GLU A 281 2.16 -34.53 35.78
CA GLU A 281 1.87 -33.15 35.39
C GLU A 281 2.21 -32.89 33.92
N GLU A 282 3.38 -33.33 33.45
CA GLU A 282 3.77 -33.19 32.05
C GLU A 282 2.80 -33.94 31.11
N ALA A 283 2.43 -35.18 31.46
CA ALA A 283 1.44 -35.95 30.71
C ALA A 283 0.04 -35.31 30.74
N GLY A 284 -0.35 -34.69 31.86
CA GLY A 284 -1.59 -33.91 31.98
C GLY A 284 -1.59 -32.70 31.05
N GLN A 285 -0.53 -31.89 31.09
CA GLN A 285 -0.34 -30.73 30.23
C GLN A 285 -0.30 -31.10 28.73
N GLU A 286 0.26 -32.26 28.38
CA GLU A 286 0.23 -32.77 27.00
C GLU A 286 -1.19 -33.13 26.54
N ARG A 287 -2.00 -33.75 27.40
CA ARG A 287 -3.41 -34.06 27.09
C ARG A 287 -4.22 -32.79 26.94
N GLU A 288 -4.06 -31.82 27.84
CA GLU A 288 -4.70 -30.51 27.74
C GLU A 288 -4.39 -29.82 26.43
N LEU A 289 -3.11 -29.78 26.04
CA LEU A 289 -2.70 -29.20 24.76
C LEU A 289 -3.28 -29.95 23.56
N ALA A 290 -3.35 -31.28 23.61
CA ALA A 290 -3.98 -32.08 22.55
C ALA A 290 -5.48 -31.79 22.41
N MET A 291 -6.18 -31.60 23.53
CA MET A 291 -7.59 -31.19 23.54
C MET A 291 -7.75 -29.77 22.97
N TRP A 292 -6.90 -28.83 23.37
CA TRP A 292 -6.89 -27.48 22.84
C TRP A 292 -6.67 -27.45 21.32
N ASN A 293 -5.67 -28.20 20.81
CA ASN A 293 -5.39 -28.31 19.37
C ASN A 293 -6.56 -28.90 18.59
N ARG A 294 -7.28 -29.85 19.18
CA ARG A 294 -8.49 -30.42 18.59
C ARG A 294 -9.60 -29.38 18.51
N ALA A 295 -9.81 -28.60 19.57
CA ALA A 295 -10.78 -27.50 19.59
C ALA A 295 -10.44 -26.41 18.55
N ASP A 296 -9.17 -26.03 18.45
CA ASP A 296 -8.67 -25.09 17.44
C ASP A 296 -9.03 -25.55 16.02
N GLN A 297 -8.77 -26.82 15.67
CA GLN A 297 -9.11 -27.36 14.36
C GLN A 297 -10.62 -27.32 14.07
N TYR A 298 -11.46 -27.71 15.03
CA TYR A 298 -12.91 -27.72 14.86
C TYR A 298 -13.49 -26.30 14.73
N LEU A 299 -13.07 -25.37 15.57
CA LEU A 299 -13.60 -24.00 15.57
C LEU A 299 -13.17 -23.24 14.31
N ARG A 300 -11.97 -23.48 13.79
CA ARG A 300 -11.51 -22.92 12.51
C ARG A 300 -12.27 -23.44 11.30
N ALA A 301 -12.64 -24.72 11.31
CA ALA A 301 -13.46 -25.31 10.26
C ALA A 301 -14.91 -24.76 10.28
N GLY A 302 -15.32 -24.13 11.38
CA GLY A 302 -16.62 -23.46 11.49
C GLY A 302 -16.68 -22.16 10.68
N SER A 303 -17.88 -21.81 10.19
CA SER A 303 -18.11 -20.61 9.38
C SER A 303 -18.25 -19.31 10.20
N ASN A 304 -17.76 -19.26 11.44
CA ASN A 304 -17.92 -18.10 12.34
C ASN A 304 -16.56 -17.63 12.91
N PRO A 305 -15.87 -16.70 12.24
CA PRO A 305 -14.56 -16.21 12.65
C PRO A 305 -14.60 -15.39 13.96
N GLU A 306 -15.70 -14.69 14.25
CA GLU A 306 -15.84 -13.92 15.50
C GLU A 306 -15.85 -14.86 16.72
N ARG A 307 -16.59 -15.97 16.63
CA ARG A 307 -16.61 -16.99 17.69
C ARG A 307 -15.22 -17.59 17.93
N TYR A 308 -14.49 -17.89 16.86
CA TYR A 308 -13.14 -18.44 16.97
C TYR A 308 -12.17 -17.45 17.61
N LEU A 309 -12.22 -16.17 17.23
CA LEU A 309 -11.36 -15.14 17.80
C LEU A 309 -11.65 -14.88 19.28
N ASN A 310 -12.92 -14.89 19.70
CA ASN A 310 -13.27 -14.76 21.12
C ASN A 310 -12.72 -15.94 21.94
N TRP A 311 -12.84 -17.16 21.44
CA TRP A 311 -12.24 -18.34 22.08
C TRP A 311 -10.70 -18.26 22.17
N LEU A 312 -10.05 -17.72 21.13
CA LEU A 312 -8.61 -17.45 21.17
C LEU A 312 -8.26 -16.41 22.23
N ILE A 313 -9.05 -15.34 22.38
CA ILE A 313 -8.84 -14.29 23.39
C ILE A 313 -8.93 -14.88 24.80
N GLU A 314 -9.94 -15.71 25.07
CA GLU A 314 -10.11 -16.42 26.34
C GLU A 314 -8.89 -17.32 26.64
N SER A 315 -8.41 -18.04 25.62
CA SER A 315 -7.22 -18.90 25.71
C SER A 315 -5.91 -18.12 25.96
N MET A 316 -5.91 -16.79 25.81
CA MET A 316 -4.76 -15.93 26.14
C MET A 316 -4.80 -15.36 27.56
N SER A 317 -5.83 -15.68 28.36
CA SER A 317 -5.99 -15.13 29.72
C SER A 317 -4.81 -15.51 30.64
N ASN A 318 -4.64 -14.76 31.72
CA ASN A 318 -3.59 -15.01 32.70
C ASN A 318 -3.89 -16.21 33.62
N THR A 319 -5.12 -16.72 33.62
CA THR A 319 -5.55 -17.91 34.35
C THR A 319 -5.26 -19.21 33.60
N GLU A 320 -4.96 -19.12 32.30
CA GLU A 320 -4.61 -20.28 31.48
C GLU A 320 -3.22 -20.83 31.77
N THR A 321 -3.01 -22.10 31.44
CA THR A 321 -1.68 -22.72 31.58
C THR A 321 -0.68 -22.05 30.63
N HIS A 322 0.60 -22.03 31.03
CA HIS A 322 1.66 -21.40 30.22
C HIS A 322 1.70 -21.98 28.79
N ARG A 323 1.49 -23.29 28.62
CA ARG A 323 1.51 -23.94 27.29
C ARG A 323 0.34 -23.49 26.43
N ILE A 324 -0.89 -23.53 26.95
CA ILE A 324 -2.10 -23.10 26.23
C ILE A 324 -1.96 -21.64 25.82
N ARG A 325 -1.60 -20.78 26.77
CA ARG A 325 -1.43 -19.34 26.55
C ARG A 325 -0.39 -19.03 25.47
N SER A 326 0.78 -19.69 25.50
CA SER A 326 1.81 -19.52 24.46
C SER A 326 1.32 -19.89 23.06
N VAL A 327 0.61 -21.00 22.94
CA VAL A 327 0.08 -21.48 21.65
C VAL A 327 -1.05 -20.58 21.17
N ALA A 328 -1.95 -20.15 22.04
CA ALA A 328 -3.04 -19.23 21.71
C ALA A 328 -2.52 -17.89 21.15
N ILE A 329 -1.54 -17.26 21.82
CA ILE A 329 -0.91 -16.02 21.35
C ILE A 329 -0.34 -16.21 19.94
N SER A 330 0.47 -17.26 19.75
CA SER A 330 1.10 -17.55 18.45
C SER A 330 0.06 -17.80 17.35
N ARG A 331 -1.01 -18.54 17.68
CA ARG A 331 -2.07 -18.91 16.76
C ARG A 331 -2.86 -17.70 16.25
N ALA A 332 -3.02 -16.66 17.07
CA ALA A 332 -3.67 -15.42 16.62
C ALA A 332 -2.94 -14.74 15.45
N GLY A 333 -1.60 -14.73 15.49
CA GLY A 333 -0.79 -14.25 14.36
C GLY A 333 -0.92 -15.12 13.12
N GLU A 334 -0.94 -16.45 13.27
CA GLU A 334 -1.11 -17.39 12.15
C GLU A 334 -2.48 -17.24 11.48
N PHE A 335 -3.54 -17.17 12.29
CA PHE A 335 -4.90 -17.00 11.78
C PHE A 335 -5.06 -15.67 11.02
N SER A 336 -4.42 -14.60 11.48
CA SER A 336 -4.42 -13.31 10.79
C SER A 336 -3.84 -13.41 9.37
N LYS A 337 -2.76 -14.20 9.18
CA LYS A 337 -2.16 -14.47 7.86
C LYS A 337 -3.05 -15.32 6.98
N GLU A 338 -3.62 -16.40 7.54
CA GLU A 338 -4.55 -17.29 6.85
C GLU A 338 -5.76 -16.47 6.34
N TYR A 339 -6.33 -15.62 7.19
CA TYR A 339 -7.45 -14.76 6.81
C TYR A 339 -7.09 -13.78 5.70
N ALA A 340 -5.95 -13.07 5.80
CA ALA A 340 -5.51 -12.11 4.79
C ALA A 340 -5.32 -12.75 3.40
N SER A 341 -4.89 -14.02 3.35
CA SER A 341 -4.69 -14.77 2.10
C SER A 341 -5.98 -15.28 1.43
N SER A 342 -7.14 -15.15 2.06
CA SER A 342 -8.41 -15.61 1.51
C SER A 342 -9.08 -14.55 0.62
N ASP A 343 -9.48 -14.91 -0.62
CA ASP A 343 -10.13 -14.00 -1.59
C ASP A 343 -11.49 -13.44 -1.12
N SER A 344 -12.05 -13.98 -0.02
CA SER A 344 -13.33 -13.57 0.58
C SER A 344 -13.23 -12.36 1.51
N ASN A 345 -12.17 -11.55 1.39
CA ASN A 345 -11.92 -10.40 2.25
C ASN A 345 -13.08 -9.40 2.18
N GLY A 346 -13.98 -9.43 3.17
CA GLY A 346 -14.81 -8.28 3.49
C GLY A 346 -13.90 -7.04 3.60
N GLY A 347 -14.40 -5.89 3.14
CA GLY A 347 -13.62 -4.64 3.08
C GLY A 347 -12.90 -4.30 4.40
N SER A 348 -11.98 -3.33 4.35
CA SER A 348 -11.14 -2.92 5.51
C SER A 348 -11.95 -2.80 6.82
N GLU A 349 -13.15 -2.23 6.76
CA GLU A 349 -14.05 -2.08 7.91
C GLU A 349 -14.40 -3.41 8.62
N ASN A 350 -14.71 -4.47 7.87
CA ASN A 350 -15.02 -5.77 8.46
C ASN A 350 -13.76 -6.42 9.07
N ARG A 351 -12.58 -6.22 8.46
CA ARG A 351 -11.31 -6.71 8.99
C ARG A 351 -10.95 -6.02 10.30
N VAL A 352 -11.10 -4.70 10.37
CA VAL A 352 -10.87 -3.92 11.59
C VAL A 352 -11.84 -4.35 12.70
N ARG A 353 -13.14 -4.49 12.38
CA ARG A 353 -14.13 -4.94 13.36
C ARG A 353 -13.77 -6.32 13.93
N LEU A 354 -13.35 -7.24 13.08
CA LEU A 354 -13.04 -8.62 13.46
C LEU A 354 -11.74 -8.72 14.29
N PHE A 355 -10.67 -8.02 13.89
CA PHE A 355 -9.34 -8.16 14.49
C PHE A 355 -9.03 -7.14 15.59
N ARG A 356 -9.81 -6.08 15.77
CA ARG A 356 -9.57 -5.11 16.85
C ARG A 356 -9.52 -5.76 18.25
N PRO A 357 -10.46 -6.65 18.64
CA PRO A 357 -10.40 -7.28 19.96
C PRO A 357 -9.13 -8.14 20.18
N ILE A 358 -8.64 -8.82 19.14
CA ILE A 358 -7.41 -9.60 19.25
C ILE A 358 -6.18 -8.69 19.36
N VAL A 359 -6.16 -7.56 18.66
CA VAL A 359 -5.09 -6.54 18.77
C VAL A 359 -5.05 -5.96 20.17
N GLU A 360 -6.20 -5.54 20.71
CA GLU A 360 -6.33 -5.02 22.08
C GLU A 360 -5.86 -6.06 23.11
N ARG A 361 -6.23 -7.34 22.93
CA ARG A 361 -5.76 -8.41 23.80
C ARG A 361 -4.25 -8.60 23.72
N LEU A 362 -3.66 -8.61 22.51
CA LEU A 362 -2.21 -8.74 22.33
C LEU A 362 -1.46 -7.55 22.93
N ILE A 363 -2.00 -6.32 22.82
CA ILE A 363 -1.47 -5.12 23.49
C ILE A 363 -1.51 -5.29 25.02
N SER A 364 -2.63 -5.77 25.57
CA SER A 364 -2.73 -6.09 27.01
C SER A 364 -1.66 -7.10 27.44
N VAL A 365 -1.41 -8.16 26.66
CA VAL A 365 -0.35 -9.14 26.94
C VAL A 365 1.04 -8.48 26.99
N LEU A 366 1.28 -7.41 26.23
CA LEU A 366 2.54 -6.66 26.31
C LEU A 366 2.71 -5.91 27.63
N GLN A 367 1.61 -5.51 28.26
CA GLN A 367 1.58 -4.72 29.49
C GLN A 367 1.48 -5.57 30.77
N GLU A 368 1.04 -6.82 30.65
CA GLU A 368 0.88 -7.74 31.78
C GLU A 368 2.20 -8.15 32.43
N GLY A 369 2.21 -8.26 33.76
CA GLY A 369 3.26 -8.91 34.53
C GLY A 369 2.83 -10.34 34.91
N SER A 370 3.71 -11.33 34.70
CA SER A 370 3.52 -12.67 35.26
C SER A 370 4.35 -12.87 36.52
N ASN A 371 4.08 -13.95 37.26
CA ASN A 371 4.80 -14.33 38.48
C ASN A 371 6.31 -14.60 38.25
N SER A 372 6.76 -14.74 37.00
CA SER A 372 8.19 -14.90 36.67
C SER A 372 8.62 -14.05 35.48
N ALA A 373 9.67 -13.24 35.66
CA ALA A 373 10.20 -12.35 34.62
C ALA A 373 10.54 -13.07 33.29
N ARG A 374 10.88 -14.35 33.33
CA ARG A 374 11.14 -15.18 32.13
C ARG A 374 9.87 -15.46 31.32
N SER A 375 8.75 -15.76 31.98
CA SER A 375 7.49 -16.03 31.28
C SER A 375 6.88 -14.75 30.74
N THR A 376 6.96 -13.63 31.46
CA THR A 376 6.57 -12.30 30.94
C THR A 376 7.28 -12.00 29.61
N ALA A 377 8.61 -12.12 29.58
CA ALA A 377 9.39 -11.82 28.37
C ALA A 377 9.08 -12.77 27.20
N HIS A 378 8.71 -14.02 27.48
CA HIS A 378 8.32 -14.98 26.46
C HIS A 378 6.97 -14.62 25.83
N PHE A 379 5.94 -14.33 26.63
CA PHE A 379 4.63 -13.92 26.13
C PHE A 379 4.69 -12.60 25.36
N GLN A 380 5.48 -11.63 25.85
CA GLN A 380 5.69 -10.36 25.14
C GLN A 380 6.32 -10.56 23.75
N GLN A 381 7.29 -11.48 23.62
CA GLN A 381 7.88 -11.80 22.32
C GLN A 381 6.87 -12.44 21.37
N LEU A 382 6.08 -13.40 21.86
CA LEU A 382 5.03 -14.03 21.05
C LEU A 382 3.96 -13.03 20.63
N ALA A 383 3.58 -12.10 21.51
CA ALA A 383 2.61 -11.07 21.20
C ALA A 383 3.12 -10.11 20.12
N LEU A 384 4.37 -9.64 20.21
CA LEU A 384 5.00 -8.81 19.18
C LEU A 384 5.08 -9.54 17.82
N LEU A 385 5.52 -10.81 17.83
CA LEU A 385 5.55 -11.64 16.62
C LEU A 385 4.15 -11.78 16.00
N SER A 386 3.13 -11.95 16.82
CA SER A 386 1.74 -12.09 16.37
C SER A 386 1.19 -10.79 15.82
N LEU A 387 1.50 -9.64 16.45
CA LEU A 387 1.15 -8.32 15.93
C LEU A 387 1.86 -8.02 14.60
N SER A 388 3.11 -8.46 14.42
CA SER A 388 3.83 -8.29 13.15
C SER A 388 3.16 -9.02 11.97
N ALA A 389 2.35 -10.04 12.25
CA ALA A 389 1.57 -10.76 11.25
C ALA A 389 0.46 -9.89 10.63
N LEU A 390 0.08 -8.79 11.28
CA LEU A 390 -0.94 -7.86 10.83
C LEU A 390 -0.45 -6.82 9.81
N ARG A 391 0.74 -7.01 9.23
CA ARG A 391 1.34 -6.07 8.26
C ARG A 391 0.47 -5.73 7.04
N GLU A 392 -0.44 -6.64 6.65
CA GLU A 392 -1.35 -6.44 5.51
C GLU A 392 -2.57 -5.58 5.89
N PHE A 393 -2.72 -5.25 7.18
CA PHE A 393 -3.81 -4.45 7.72
C PHE A 393 -3.30 -3.05 8.06
N GLU A 394 -3.27 -2.15 7.07
CA GLU A 394 -2.76 -0.78 7.22
C GLU A 394 -3.46 0.01 8.34
N ASP A 395 -4.70 -0.36 8.66
CA ASP A 395 -5.54 0.24 9.70
C ASP A 395 -4.90 0.24 11.10
N PHE A 396 -4.01 -0.72 11.39
CA PHE A 396 -3.35 -0.84 12.71
C PHE A 396 -1.97 -0.17 12.78
N ARG A 397 -1.50 0.45 11.69
CA ARG A 397 -0.16 1.10 11.63
C ARG A 397 0.03 2.20 12.68
N GLY A 398 -1.04 2.91 13.01
CA GLY A 398 -1.05 4.09 13.89
C GLY A 398 -1.69 3.88 15.25
N GLU A 399 -1.96 2.64 15.67
CA GLU A 399 -2.63 2.36 16.94
C GLU A 399 -1.81 2.91 18.11
N SER A 400 -2.40 3.84 18.88
CA SER A 400 -1.63 4.73 19.77
C SER A 400 -0.90 3.95 20.87
N ASP A 401 -1.62 3.02 21.51
CA ASP A 401 -1.08 2.21 22.61
C ASP A 401 0.05 1.30 22.13
N LEU A 402 -0.14 0.67 20.96
CA LEU A 402 0.90 -0.17 20.35
C LEU A 402 2.14 0.67 20.02
N VAL A 403 1.97 1.83 19.37
CA VAL A 403 3.07 2.72 19.02
C VAL A 403 3.84 3.14 20.29
N GLN A 404 3.16 3.52 21.36
CA GLN A 404 3.81 3.88 22.62
C GLN A 404 4.63 2.72 23.21
N ILE A 405 4.10 1.49 23.18
CA ILE A 405 4.83 0.29 23.63
C ILE A 405 6.06 0.02 22.75
N LEU A 406 5.93 0.13 21.43
CA LEU A 406 7.05 -0.04 20.50
C LEU A 406 8.15 0.99 20.78
N ARG A 407 7.79 2.27 20.96
CA ARG A 407 8.72 3.34 21.34
C ARG A 407 9.43 3.04 22.66
N PHE A 408 8.69 2.59 23.65
CA PHE A 408 9.20 2.22 24.98
C PHE A 408 10.23 1.07 24.92
N HIS A 409 10.02 0.07 24.08
CA HIS A 409 10.98 -1.03 23.93
C HIS A 409 12.19 -0.67 23.05
N ILE A 410 11.97 0.04 21.93
CA ILE A 410 13.05 0.47 21.01
C ILE A 410 14.00 1.46 21.70
N SER A 411 13.48 2.39 22.50
CA SER A 411 14.29 3.34 23.27
C SER A 411 15.26 2.67 24.26
N ARG A 412 14.93 1.47 24.75
CA ARG A 412 15.80 0.66 25.62
C ARG A 412 16.85 -0.16 24.88
N LEU A 413 16.83 -0.20 23.55
CA LEU A 413 17.88 -0.85 22.78
C LEU A 413 19.20 -0.09 23.00
N ASN A 414 20.16 -0.75 23.66
CA ASN A 414 21.41 -0.15 24.14
C ASN A 414 22.62 -1.08 23.88
N PRO A 415 23.78 -0.52 23.43
CA PRO A 415 24.99 -1.30 23.16
C PRO A 415 25.57 -2.03 24.38
N ASP A 416 25.31 -1.54 25.60
CA ASP A 416 25.90 -2.13 26.81
C ASP A 416 25.14 -3.40 27.27
N LEU A 417 23.99 -3.71 26.64
CA LEU A 417 23.17 -4.89 26.95
C LEU A 417 23.66 -6.16 26.25
N THR A 418 23.45 -7.32 26.89
CA THR A 418 23.69 -8.65 26.29
C THR A 418 22.70 -8.93 25.16
N ASN A 419 23.06 -9.84 24.24
CA ASN A 419 22.19 -10.24 23.12
C ASN A 419 20.80 -10.72 23.57
N GLY A 420 20.73 -11.47 24.68
CA GLY A 420 19.45 -11.91 25.25
C GLY A 420 18.59 -10.75 25.75
N SER A 421 19.22 -9.75 26.39
CA SER A 421 18.53 -8.58 26.92
C SER A 421 18.01 -7.63 25.83
N ARG A 422 18.62 -7.66 24.64
CA ARG A 422 18.16 -6.88 23.47
C ARG A 422 17.03 -7.57 22.69
N ARG A 423 16.74 -8.85 22.97
CA ARG A 423 15.83 -9.67 22.16
C ARG A 423 14.45 -9.02 22.03
N LEU A 424 13.85 -8.62 23.15
CA LEU A 424 12.52 -8.01 23.14
C LEU A 424 12.49 -6.68 22.36
N ALA A 425 13.50 -5.84 22.53
CA ALA A 425 13.61 -4.58 21.78
C ALA A 425 13.82 -4.80 20.26
N ARG A 426 14.52 -5.87 19.87
CA ARG A 426 14.65 -6.27 18.45
C ARG A 426 13.34 -6.79 17.87
N GLU A 427 12.57 -7.57 18.64
CA GLU A 427 11.24 -8.00 18.20
C GLU A 427 10.29 -6.80 18.06
N ALA A 428 10.37 -5.82 18.98
CA ALA A 428 9.61 -4.58 18.86
C ALA A 428 10.02 -3.79 17.60
N LEU A 429 11.32 -3.68 17.33
CA LEU A 429 11.81 -3.07 16.09
C LEU A 429 11.30 -3.80 14.84
N SER A 430 11.36 -5.14 14.84
CA SER A 430 10.85 -5.98 13.74
C SER A 430 9.35 -5.79 13.53
N THR A 431 8.58 -5.69 14.62
CA THR A 431 7.14 -5.43 14.59
C THR A 431 6.85 -4.03 14.03
N ALA A 432 7.60 -3.01 14.46
CA ALA A 432 7.49 -1.66 13.93
C ALA A 432 7.81 -1.61 12.42
N MET A 433 8.83 -2.35 11.97
CA MET A 433 9.15 -2.47 10.54
C MET A 433 8.02 -3.15 9.75
N ALA A 434 7.46 -4.24 10.27
CA ALA A 434 6.37 -4.96 9.62
C ALA A 434 5.12 -4.09 9.45
N LEU A 435 4.75 -3.33 10.49
CA LEU A 435 3.59 -2.44 10.48
C LEU A 435 3.89 -1.06 9.87
N ARG A 436 5.16 -0.75 9.58
CA ARG A 436 5.65 0.61 9.25
C ARG A 436 5.25 1.66 10.30
N ALA A 437 5.24 1.28 11.58
CA ALA A 437 4.78 2.13 12.68
C ALA A 437 5.60 3.44 12.80
N PRO A 438 4.99 4.58 13.20
CA PRO A 438 5.64 5.89 13.27
C PRO A 438 6.58 6.02 14.49
N VAL A 439 7.74 5.36 14.42
CA VAL A 439 8.78 5.31 15.47
C VAL A 439 10.18 5.71 14.96
N SER A 440 10.24 6.52 13.91
CA SER A 440 11.50 6.96 13.28
C SER A 440 12.45 7.63 14.26
N ASP A 441 11.94 8.45 15.18
CA ASP A 441 12.75 9.19 16.15
C ASP A 441 13.44 8.24 17.15
N GLU A 442 12.75 7.19 17.58
CA GLU A 442 13.32 6.17 18.47
C GLU A 442 14.37 5.31 17.75
N VAL A 443 14.18 5.04 16.46
CA VAL A 443 15.16 4.37 15.61
C VAL A 443 16.40 5.25 15.44
N ASP A 444 16.24 6.54 15.14
CA ASP A 444 17.32 7.50 15.03
C ASP A 444 18.13 7.60 16.33
N ALA A 445 17.43 7.73 17.47
CA ALA A 445 18.06 7.74 18.77
C ALA A 445 18.82 6.43 19.05
N ALA A 446 18.28 5.28 18.63
CA ALA A 446 18.97 4.00 18.72
C ALA A 446 20.22 3.95 17.84
N ILE A 447 20.16 4.43 16.59
CA ILE A 447 21.34 4.51 15.72
C ILE A 447 22.43 5.35 16.41
N ILE A 448 22.08 6.53 16.92
CA ILE A 448 23.03 7.41 17.62
C ILE A 448 23.71 6.72 18.80
N ARG A 449 22.95 5.97 19.62
CA ARG A 449 23.51 5.21 20.76
C ARG A 449 24.52 4.15 20.32
N PHE A 450 24.31 3.54 19.16
CA PHE A 450 25.16 2.47 18.63
C PHE A 450 26.34 2.97 17.77
N ILE A 451 26.31 4.22 17.31
CA ILE A 451 27.48 4.85 16.70
C ILE A 451 28.59 4.91 17.77
N PRO A 452 29.77 4.31 17.53
CA PRO A 452 30.81 4.21 18.53
C PRO A 452 31.35 5.60 18.91
N GLY A 453 31.52 5.83 20.21
CA GLY A 453 32.45 6.84 20.72
C GLY A 453 33.89 6.33 20.58
N VAL A 454 34.88 7.22 20.79
CA VAL A 454 36.32 6.95 20.59
C VAL A 454 36.81 5.65 21.27
N ASP A 455 36.15 5.20 22.35
CA ASP A 455 36.58 4.07 23.18
C ASP A 455 35.56 2.90 23.30
N LYS A 456 34.50 2.83 22.48
CA LYS A 456 33.46 1.77 22.58
C LYS A 456 33.55 0.73 21.46
N LYS A 457 33.20 -0.53 21.79
CA LYS A 457 33.13 -1.66 20.86
C LYS A 457 32.07 -1.41 19.78
N PHE A 458 32.50 -1.37 18.53
CA PHE A 458 31.63 -1.19 17.36
C PHE A 458 30.74 -2.41 17.11
N ASP A 459 29.41 -2.24 17.15
CA ASP A 459 28.43 -3.27 16.83
C ASP A 459 27.80 -3.02 15.45
N GLY A 460 28.59 -3.28 14.39
CA GLY A 460 28.15 -3.04 13.01
C GLY A 460 26.94 -3.87 12.58
N ALA A 461 26.69 -5.02 13.23
CA ALA A 461 25.51 -5.84 12.95
C ALA A 461 24.23 -5.15 13.45
N GLU A 462 24.24 -4.53 14.64
CA GLU A 462 23.09 -3.78 15.13
C GLU A 462 22.84 -2.52 14.32
N ILE A 463 23.89 -1.75 13.99
CA ILE A 463 23.72 -0.55 13.16
C ILE A 463 23.12 -0.93 11.80
N ARG A 464 23.57 -2.01 11.17
CA ARG A 464 22.98 -2.51 9.91
C ARG A 464 21.48 -2.80 10.06
N ARG A 465 21.05 -3.42 11.16
CA ARG A 465 19.61 -3.66 11.43
C ARG A 465 18.85 -2.35 11.58
N LEU A 466 19.40 -1.40 12.34
CA LEU A 466 18.76 -0.11 12.59
C LEU A 466 18.66 0.76 11.32
N VAL A 467 19.69 0.77 10.48
CA VAL A 467 19.64 1.42 9.15
C VAL A 467 18.60 0.76 8.26
N GLY A 468 18.53 -0.58 8.26
CA GLY A 468 17.47 -1.31 7.55
C GLY A 468 16.06 -1.02 8.08
N ALA A 469 15.93 -0.79 9.40
CA ALA A 469 14.68 -0.39 10.02
C ALA A 469 14.27 1.02 9.60
N ALA A 470 15.19 1.99 9.65
CA ALA A 470 14.96 3.36 9.19
C ALA A 470 14.49 3.39 7.73
N ARG A 471 15.12 2.61 6.84
CA ARG A 471 14.69 2.45 5.44
C ARG A 471 13.24 1.99 5.31
N THR A 472 12.80 1.08 6.19
CA THR A 472 11.48 0.43 6.10
C THR A 472 10.37 1.26 6.74
N ILE A 473 10.68 1.91 7.87
CA ILE A 473 9.74 2.73 8.65
C ILE A 473 9.52 4.11 8.00
N GLY A 474 10.58 4.68 7.42
CA GLY A 474 10.61 6.05 6.91
C GLY A 474 11.63 6.90 7.68
N PHE A 475 12.11 7.96 7.03
CA PHE A 475 13.10 8.86 7.61
C PHE A 475 12.41 10.03 8.33
N SER A 476 12.92 10.38 9.51
CA SER A 476 12.66 11.66 10.14
C SER A 476 13.49 12.76 9.47
N GLU A 477 13.25 14.01 9.84
CA GLU A 477 14.09 15.17 9.46
C GLU A 477 15.58 14.98 9.80
N ASN A 478 15.91 14.17 10.81
CA ASN A 478 17.28 13.96 11.27
C ASN A 478 17.94 12.70 10.70
N THR A 479 17.16 11.74 10.20
CA THR A 479 17.68 10.42 9.81
C THR A 479 18.79 10.52 8.77
N VAL A 480 18.63 11.36 7.75
CA VAL A 480 19.62 11.51 6.67
C VAL A 480 20.98 11.96 7.22
N GLY A 481 21.01 12.97 8.08
CA GLY A 481 22.25 13.43 8.73
C GLY A 481 22.91 12.36 9.60
N ILE A 482 22.10 11.55 10.29
CA ILE A 482 22.58 10.40 11.07
C ILE A 482 23.19 9.34 10.15
N LEU A 483 22.52 9.00 9.05
CA LEU A 483 22.99 8.03 8.06
C LEU A 483 24.32 8.45 7.43
N PHE A 484 24.49 9.74 7.08
CA PHE A 484 25.78 10.26 6.61
C PHE A 484 26.87 10.12 7.67
N ARG A 485 26.54 10.39 8.94
CA ARG A 485 27.48 10.18 10.04
C ARG A 485 27.87 8.71 10.17
N VAL A 486 26.93 7.77 9.99
CA VAL A 486 27.21 6.32 9.98
C VAL A 486 28.16 5.96 8.84
N ALA A 487 27.87 6.39 7.60
CA ALA A 487 28.71 6.11 6.44
C ALA A 487 30.15 6.65 6.62
N ARG A 488 30.29 7.86 7.18
CA ARG A 488 31.59 8.50 7.42
C ARG A 488 32.40 7.78 8.51
N LEU A 489 31.77 7.40 9.62
CA LEU A 489 32.46 6.78 10.75
C LEU A 489 32.70 5.27 10.53
N SER A 490 31.92 4.63 9.66
CA SER A 490 32.08 3.22 9.33
C SER A 490 31.92 2.98 7.82
N PRO A 491 33.02 3.11 7.05
CA PRO A 491 33.01 2.86 5.60
C PRO A 491 32.39 1.51 5.16
N PRO A 492 32.56 0.38 5.89
CA PRO A 492 31.91 -0.89 5.54
C PRO A 492 30.37 -0.87 5.58
N LEU A 493 29.77 0.10 6.26
CA LEU A 493 28.32 0.32 6.29
C LEU A 493 27.84 1.30 5.21
N GLY A 494 28.76 1.92 4.44
CA GLY A 494 28.43 2.88 3.39
C GLY A 494 27.45 2.32 2.34
N ALA A 495 27.65 1.07 1.91
CA ALA A 495 26.71 0.42 0.98
C ALA A 495 25.30 0.26 1.57
N VAL A 496 25.19 -0.04 2.87
CA VAL A 496 23.90 -0.18 3.57
C VAL A 496 23.21 1.17 3.70
N VAL A 497 23.98 2.22 3.99
CA VAL A 497 23.47 3.59 4.04
C VAL A 497 22.98 4.03 2.66
N LEU A 498 23.75 3.74 1.60
CA LEU A 498 23.34 4.03 0.23
C LEU A 498 22.04 3.31 -0.13
N GLU A 499 21.94 2.00 0.13
CA GLU A 499 20.69 1.26 -0.06
C GLU A 499 19.53 1.86 0.74
N ALA A 500 19.77 2.28 1.99
CA ALA A 500 18.75 2.94 2.79
C ALA A 500 18.26 4.23 2.14
N LEU A 501 19.17 5.11 1.70
CA LEU A 501 18.83 6.38 1.06
C LEU A 501 18.07 6.18 -0.27
N VAL A 502 18.45 5.17 -1.07
CA VAL A 502 17.85 4.90 -2.39
C VAL A 502 16.42 4.34 -2.28
N TYR A 503 16.19 3.47 -1.30
CA TYR A 503 14.91 2.77 -1.14
C TYR A 503 14.02 3.32 -0.02
N GLY A 504 14.56 4.20 0.82
CA GLY A 504 13.84 4.88 1.90
C GLY A 504 13.09 6.13 1.41
N GLN A 505 12.19 6.63 2.25
CA GLN A 505 11.46 7.86 2.00
C GLN A 505 12.26 9.05 2.51
N VAL A 506 12.96 9.75 1.60
CA VAL A 506 13.78 10.93 1.94
C VAL A 506 12.90 12.16 2.16
N PRO A 507 13.04 12.90 3.29
CA PRO A 507 12.32 14.14 3.51
C PRO A 507 12.73 15.21 2.51
N GLN A 508 11.78 16.06 2.09
CA GLN A 508 12.03 17.09 1.08
C GLN A 508 13.17 18.06 1.48
N SER A 509 13.28 18.36 2.77
CA SER A 509 14.33 19.20 3.37
C SER A 509 15.75 18.65 3.15
N SER A 510 15.87 17.33 2.94
CA SER A 510 17.15 16.62 2.84
C SER A 510 17.51 16.21 1.40
N VAL A 511 16.61 16.39 0.44
CA VAL A 511 16.81 15.98 -0.96
C VAL A 511 18.10 16.56 -1.55
N GLY A 512 18.36 17.85 -1.35
CA GLY A 512 19.58 18.50 -1.86
C GLY A 512 20.86 17.88 -1.30
N GLN A 513 20.88 17.52 0.00
CA GLN A 513 22.03 16.88 0.62
C GLN A 513 22.23 15.45 0.11
N VAL A 514 21.14 14.70 -0.12
CA VAL A 514 21.19 13.35 -0.68
C VAL A 514 21.65 13.35 -2.13
N LEU A 515 21.21 14.31 -2.94
CA LEU A 515 21.70 14.50 -4.31
C LEU A 515 23.20 14.80 -4.34
N GLN A 516 23.68 15.71 -3.47
CA GLN A 516 25.10 16.00 -3.35
C GLN A 516 25.90 14.74 -2.96
N TYR A 517 25.37 13.95 -2.01
CA TYR A 517 26.00 12.69 -1.61
C TYR A 517 26.08 11.67 -2.77
N TYR A 518 25.03 11.55 -3.59
CA TYR A 518 25.06 10.69 -4.77
C TYR A 518 26.09 11.15 -5.81
N ASP A 519 26.16 12.45 -6.09
CA ASP A 519 27.14 13.03 -7.01
C ASP A 519 28.59 12.79 -6.54
N GLU A 520 28.86 13.06 -5.26
CA GLU A 520 30.16 12.79 -4.65
C GLU A 520 30.53 11.30 -4.72
N LEU A 521 29.58 10.39 -4.48
CA LEU A 521 29.80 8.95 -4.61
C LEU A 521 30.14 8.55 -6.04
N ILE A 522 29.40 9.08 -7.02
CA ILE A 522 29.63 8.80 -8.45
C ILE A 522 31.06 9.17 -8.85
N ILE A 523 31.53 10.34 -8.42
CA ILE A 523 32.86 10.87 -8.74
C ILE A 523 33.97 10.13 -7.95
N SER A 524 33.74 9.85 -6.67
CA SER A 524 34.80 9.35 -5.78
C SER A 524 35.05 7.84 -5.87
N THR A 525 34.07 7.05 -6.30
CA THR A 525 34.18 5.57 -6.34
C THR A 525 34.42 5.01 -7.75
N LYS A 526 35.19 3.91 -7.81
CA LYS A 526 35.36 3.11 -9.03
C LYS A 526 34.43 1.88 -9.07
N GLU A 527 33.67 1.64 -8.01
CA GLU A 527 32.79 0.48 -7.93
C GLU A 527 31.50 0.72 -8.72
N ALA A 528 31.37 0.04 -9.87
CA ALA A 528 30.22 0.16 -10.75
C ALA A 528 28.88 -0.10 -10.05
N ASN A 529 28.86 -1.01 -9.06
CA ASN A 529 27.68 -1.34 -8.26
C ASN A 529 27.19 -0.13 -7.45
N ILE A 530 28.11 0.59 -6.81
CA ILE A 530 27.82 1.77 -5.98
C ILE A 530 27.34 2.91 -6.87
N ARG A 531 28.03 3.17 -8.00
CA ARG A 531 27.61 4.20 -8.96
C ARG A 531 26.25 3.93 -9.55
N SER A 532 26.00 2.69 -10.00
CA SER A 532 24.69 2.28 -10.52
C SER A 532 23.59 2.46 -9.49
N LEU A 533 23.87 2.17 -8.22
CA LEU A 533 22.89 2.37 -7.14
C LEU A 533 22.65 3.87 -6.86
N ALA A 534 23.69 4.71 -6.91
CA ALA A 534 23.57 6.16 -6.78
C ALA A 534 22.79 6.79 -7.96
N ILE A 535 23.04 6.37 -9.20
CA ILE A 535 22.28 6.79 -10.40
C ILE A 535 20.79 6.47 -10.22
N ASN A 536 20.48 5.24 -9.81
CA ASN A 536 19.10 4.85 -9.50
C ASN A 536 18.52 5.67 -8.34
N GLY A 537 19.33 6.01 -7.34
CA GLY A 537 18.96 6.91 -6.26
C GLY A 537 18.49 8.26 -6.75
N ILE A 538 19.25 8.90 -7.64
CA ILE A 538 18.89 10.20 -8.23
C ILE A 538 17.55 10.09 -8.97
N GLY A 539 17.37 9.05 -9.80
CA GLY A 539 16.11 8.84 -10.52
C GLY A 539 14.92 8.57 -9.60
N ARG A 540 15.11 7.81 -8.51
CA ARG A 540 14.06 7.48 -7.52
C ARG A 540 13.67 8.64 -6.63
N LEU A 541 14.57 9.60 -6.38
CA LEU A 541 14.19 10.87 -5.75
C LEU A 541 13.16 11.61 -6.61
N GLY A 542 13.22 11.46 -7.94
CA GLY A 542 12.20 11.97 -8.85
C GLY A 542 12.18 13.49 -8.95
N VAL A 543 13.26 14.17 -8.59
CA VAL A 543 13.33 15.63 -8.54
C VAL A 543 14.15 16.20 -9.71
N PRO A 544 13.74 17.33 -10.32
CA PRO A 544 14.44 17.94 -11.45
C PRO A 544 15.89 18.32 -11.17
N GLU A 545 16.24 18.64 -9.93
CA GLU A 545 17.60 19.00 -9.49
C GLU A 545 18.63 17.88 -9.71
N GLY A 546 18.18 16.63 -9.87
CA GLY A 546 19.03 15.50 -10.22
C GLY A 546 19.43 15.44 -11.70
N ILE A 547 18.69 16.13 -12.58
CA ILE A 547 18.90 16.04 -14.04
C ILE A 547 20.27 16.55 -14.47
N PRO A 548 20.81 17.69 -13.98
CA PRO A 548 22.15 18.15 -14.35
C PRO A 548 23.25 17.12 -14.05
N ILE A 549 23.14 16.41 -12.93
CA ILE A 549 24.08 15.34 -12.55
C ILE A 549 23.98 14.22 -13.58
N LEU A 550 22.78 13.71 -13.85
CA LEU A 550 22.56 12.62 -14.81
C LEU A 550 23.01 12.99 -16.24
N VAL A 551 22.73 14.23 -16.69
CA VAL A 551 23.18 14.73 -17.99
C VAL A 551 24.71 14.72 -18.08
N SER A 552 25.41 15.16 -17.03
CA SER A 552 26.87 15.11 -17.00
C SER A 552 27.39 13.68 -17.14
N MET A 553 26.72 12.70 -16.52
CA MET A 553 27.11 11.29 -16.63
C MET A 553 26.91 10.71 -18.02
N VAL A 554 25.83 11.10 -18.71
CA VAL A 554 25.60 10.67 -20.11
C VAL A 554 26.68 11.23 -21.04
N LEU A 555 27.15 12.44 -20.77
CA LEU A 555 28.07 13.20 -21.63
C LEU A 555 29.55 12.91 -21.41
N GLN A 556 29.96 12.36 -20.26
CA GLN A 556 31.36 12.01 -20.02
C GLN A 556 31.79 10.84 -20.94
N GLY A 557 32.34 11.21 -22.10
CA GLY A 557 32.72 10.33 -23.19
C GLY A 557 34.15 9.81 -23.07
N ALA A 558 34.30 8.50 -23.32
CA ALA A 558 35.54 7.71 -23.40
C ALA A 558 36.25 7.43 -22.07
N GLY A 559 35.59 6.66 -21.19
CA GLY A 559 36.28 6.04 -20.04
C GLY A 559 35.38 5.39 -18.98
N GLU A 560 34.09 5.69 -18.97
CA GLU A 560 33.16 5.28 -17.91
C GLU A 560 31.93 4.59 -18.55
N SER A 561 31.38 3.58 -17.89
CA SER A 561 30.65 2.48 -18.55
C SER A 561 29.46 2.91 -19.42
N GLU A 562 29.33 2.33 -20.63
CA GLU A 562 28.15 2.54 -21.48
C GLU A 562 26.83 2.15 -20.77
N ALA A 563 26.88 1.16 -19.88
CA ALA A 563 25.75 0.77 -19.05
C ALA A 563 25.34 1.86 -18.03
N GLU A 564 26.31 2.56 -17.45
CA GLU A 564 26.05 3.66 -16.51
C GLU A 564 25.48 4.88 -17.24
N ARG A 565 26.01 5.20 -18.43
CA ARG A 565 25.44 6.24 -19.31
C ARG A 565 24.00 5.92 -19.71
N GLY A 566 23.73 4.67 -20.10
CA GLY A 566 22.39 4.21 -20.43
C GLY A 566 21.42 4.28 -19.25
N ALA A 567 21.88 3.90 -18.05
CA ALA A 567 21.10 4.02 -16.82
C ALA A 567 20.78 5.48 -16.49
N ALA A 568 21.76 6.39 -16.60
CA ALA A 568 21.55 7.81 -16.35
C ALA A 568 20.52 8.42 -17.32
N LEU A 569 20.61 8.09 -18.62
CA LEU A 569 19.62 8.50 -19.61
C LEU A 569 18.22 7.97 -19.29
N SER A 570 18.11 6.70 -18.86
CA SER A 570 16.84 6.12 -18.42
C SER A 570 16.26 6.84 -17.20
N MET A 571 17.10 7.23 -16.24
CA MET A 571 16.67 7.96 -15.04
C MET A 571 16.21 9.39 -15.36
N ILE A 572 16.85 10.09 -16.30
CA ILE A 572 16.34 11.38 -16.83
C ILE A 572 14.91 11.17 -17.37
N GLY A 573 14.69 10.08 -18.10
CA GLY A 573 13.37 9.71 -18.60
C GLY A 573 12.34 9.42 -17.53
N SER A 574 12.76 8.80 -16.43
CA SER A 574 11.90 8.48 -15.29
C SER A 574 11.49 9.71 -14.49
N ILE A 575 12.38 10.70 -14.36
CA ILE A 575 12.06 11.99 -13.70
C ILE A 575 11.03 12.76 -14.54
N GLY A 576 11.27 12.87 -15.85
CA GLY A 576 10.34 13.52 -16.77
C GLY A 576 10.26 15.04 -16.62
N GLY A 577 9.29 15.64 -17.33
CA GLY A 577 9.07 17.08 -17.32
C GLY A 577 9.96 17.88 -18.28
N SER A 578 9.87 19.20 -18.18
CA SER A 578 10.51 20.14 -19.12
C SER A 578 12.04 20.12 -19.03
N GLU A 579 12.56 19.97 -17.82
CA GLU A 579 13.95 19.90 -17.48
C GLU A 579 14.58 18.62 -18.02
N ALA A 580 13.84 17.50 -18.01
CA ALA A 580 14.31 16.23 -18.55
C ALA A 580 14.44 16.32 -20.08
N VAL A 581 13.44 16.86 -20.76
CA VAL A 581 13.48 17.11 -22.21
C VAL A 581 14.62 18.05 -22.56
N SER A 582 14.80 19.15 -21.81
CA SER A 582 15.91 20.09 -22.01
C SER A 582 17.26 19.41 -21.82
N GLY A 583 17.39 18.53 -20.81
CA GLY A 583 18.57 17.71 -20.59
C GLY A 583 18.86 16.76 -21.76
N ILE A 584 17.82 16.14 -22.33
CA ILE A 584 17.95 15.25 -23.50
C ILE A 584 18.33 16.05 -24.76
N VAL A 585 17.77 17.23 -24.97
CA VAL A 585 18.16 18.13 -26.08
C VAL A 585 19.64 18.46 -25.99
N ARG A 586 20.13 18.82 -24.80
CA ARG A 586 21.55 19.04 -24.55
C ARG A 586 22.38 17.79 -24.86
N ILE A 587 21.96 16.62 -24.36
CA ILE A 587 22.62 15.35 -24.66
C ILE A 587 22.75 15.13 -26.17
N LEU A 588 21.64 15.23 -26.90
CA LEU A 588 21.60 14.99 -28.35
C LEU A 588 22.43 15.99 -29.16
N GLY A 589 22.62 17.20 -28.64
CA GLY A 589 23.45 18.24 -29.24
C GLY A 589 24.96 18.03 -29.03
N GLU A 590 25.34 17.38 -27.92
CA GLU A 590 26.76 17.18 -27.56
C GLU A 590 27.29 15.77 -27.92
N ILE A 591 26.44 14.74 -27.96
CA ILE A 591 26.87 13.38 -28.35
C ILE A 591 27.04 13.25 -29.88
N SER A 592 27.98 12.38 -30.29
CA SER A 592 28.18 12.02 -31.70
C SER A 592 26.91 11.46 -32.34
N SER A 593 26.73 11.69 -33.65
CA SER A 593 25.67 11.05 -34.43
C SER A 593 25.76 9.51 -34.42
N SER A 594 26.96 8.96 -34.19
CA SER A 594 27.23 7.52 -34.10
C SER A 594 27.15 6.95 -32.68
N ASP A 595 26.81 7.75 -31.66
CA ASP A 595 26.70 7.27 -30.28
C ASP A 595 25.48 6.34 -30.13
N THR A 596 25.67 5.18 -29.51
CA THR A 596 24.64 4.15 -29.31
C THR A 596 23.45 4.65 -28.50
N LEU A 597 23.63 5.65 -27.65
CA LEU A 597 22.57 6.22 -26.82
C LEU A 597 21.69 7.23 -27.57
N ARG A 598 22.09 7.69 -28.76
CA ARG A 598 21.36 8.72 -29.52
C ARG A 598 19.93 8.30 -29.84
N GLU A 599 19.72 7.08 -30.32
CA GLU A 599 18.38 6.58 -30.63
C GLU A 599 17.52 6.40 -29.38
N SER A 600 18.13 5.95 -28.28
CA SER A 600 17.46 5.82 -26.99
C SER A 600 16.99 7.17 -26.46
N ALA A 601 17.85 8.20 -26.56
CA ALA A 601 17.53 9.56 -26.16
C ALA A 601 16.40 10.16 -27.00
N LEU A 602 16.44 9.99 -28.33
CA LEU A 602 15.36 10.40 -29.24
C LEU A 602 14.02 9.75 -28.89
N LYS A 603 14.01 8.43 -28.68
CA LYS A 603 12.80 7.67 -28.33
C LYS A 603 12.21 8.13 -27.01
N LEU A 604 13.06 8.36 -26.01
CA LEU A 604 12.67 8.72 -24.66
C LEU A 604 12.09 10.15 -24.62
N ALA A 605 12.73 11.12 -25.30
CA ALA A 605 12.16 12.45 -25.47
C ALA A 605 10.84 12.42 -26.26
N THR A 606 10.77 11.68 -27.37
CA THR A 606 9.54 11.55 -28.17
C THR A 606 8.38 10.99 -27.32
N THR A 607 8.66 10.00 -26.46
CA THR A 607 7.66 9.42 -25.55
C THR A 607 7.12 10.45 -24.56
N GLN A 608 7.96 11.33 -24.04
CA GLN A 608 7.52 12.41 -23.14
C GLN A 608 6.75 13.49 -23.89
N VAL A 609 7.25 13.89 -25.07
CA VAL A 609 6.60 14.91 -25.92
C VAL A 609 5.18 14.50 -26.32
N VAL A 610 4.97 13.25 -26.71
CA VAL A 610 3.64 12.76 -27.10
C VAL A 610 2.64 12.76 -25.93
N ARG A 611 3.13 12.69 -24.69
CA ARG A 611 2.28 12.76 -23.48
C ARG A 611 1.97 14.19 -23.04
N ASP A 612 2.70 15.18 -23.54
CA ASP A 612 2.50 16.58 -23.19
C ASP A 612 1.23 17.14 -23.84
N GLU A 613 0.32 17.67 -23.02
CA GLU A 613 -0.91 18.28 -23.50
C GLU A 613 -0.72 19.71 -24.00
N THR A 614 0.35 20.37 -23.58
CA THR A 614 0.57 21.82 -23.78
C THR A 614 1.38 22.15 -25.03
N LEU A 615 1.97 21.14 -25.68
CA LEU A 615 2.97 21.24 -26.75
C LEU A 615 4.27 21.98 -26.35
N GLN A 616 4.46 22.29 -25.07
CA GLN A 616 5.67 22.92 -24.56
C GLN A 616 6.88 21.99 -24.73
N LEU A 617 6.75 20.70 -24.41
CA LEU A 617 7.83 19.74 -24.57
C LEU A 617 8.17 19.54 -26.06
N ALA A 618 7.16 19.51 -26.93
CA ALA A 618 7.35 19.41 -28.38
C ALA A 618 8.15 20.60 -28.90
N GLN A 619 7.80 21.82 -28.46
CA GLN A 619 8.51 23.04 -28.83
C GLN A 619 9.97 23.01 -28.38
N VAL A 620 10.24 22.70 -27.10
CA VAL A 620 11.61 22.63 -26.54
C VAL A 620 12.43 21.54 -27.23
N PHE A 621 11.82 20.41 -27.57
CA PHE A 621 12.53 19.27 -28.16
C PHE A 621 12.86 19.46 -29.63
N LEU A 622 11.92 20.04 -30.40
CA LEU A 622 12.05 20.16 -31.84
C LEU A 622 12.73 21.46 -32.27
N LEU A 623 12.63 22.52 -31.47
CA LEU A 623 13.14 23.85 -31.80
C LEU A 623 14.32 24.26 -30.90
N ASN A 624 15.27 25.01 -31.45
CA ASN A 624 16.33 25.67 -30.68
C ASN A 624 15.85 27.02 -30.10
N ALA A 625 16.74 27.74 -29.41
CA ALA A 625 16.42 29.03 -28.79
C ALA A 625 16.02 30.11 -29.82
N GLU A 626 16.52 30.00 -31.04
CA GLU A 626 16.21 30.86 -32.18
C GLU A 626 14.89 30.46 -32.89
N GLY A 627 14.25 29.35 -32.49
CA GLY A 627 13.02 28.84 -33.08
C GLY A 627 13.23 28.05 -34.38
N GLU A 628 14.46 27.69 -34.73
CA GLU A 628 14.82 26.81 -35.84
C GLU A 628 14.79 25.34 -35.43
N LEU A 629 14.66 24.42 -36.39
CA LEU A 629 14.63 22.99 -36.10
C LEU A 629 15.99 22.50 -35.60
N ASN A 630 15.97 21.72 -34.51
CA ASN A 630 17.12 20.94 -34.09
C ASN A 630 17.50 19.91 -35.17
N PRO A 631 18.74 19.40 -35.23
CA PRO A 631 19.21 18.50 -36.30
C PRO A 631 18.40 17.22 -36.49
N TRP A 632 17.68 16.76 -35.46
CA TRP A 632 16.79 15.60 -35.52
C TRP A 632 15.32 15.96 -35.78
N GLY A 633 14.98 17.24 -35.77
CA GLY A 633 13.61 17.74 -35.81
C GLY A 633 12.87 17.41 -37.10
N SER A 634 13.54 17.48 -38.25
CA SER A 634 12.92 17.17 -39.56
C SER A 634 12.39 15.74 -39.62
N LYS A 635 13.26 14.75 -39.35
CA LYS A 635 12.90 13.33 -39.31
C LYS A 635 11.80 13.02 -38.30
N LEU A 636 11.78 13.75 -37.18
CA LEU A 636 10.75 13.55 -36.15
C LEU A 636 9.41 14.17 -36.53
N LEU A 637 9.41 15.33 -37.19
CA LEU A 637 8.17 15.92 -37.71
C LEU A 637 7.51 15.05 -38.78
N GLU A 638 8.25 14.16 -39.44
CA GLU A 638 7.71 13.15 -40.37
C GLU A 638 7.14 11.90 -39.65
N SER A 639 7.38 11.74 -38.34
CA SER A 639 6.90 10.57 -37.59
C SER A 639 5.39 10.60 -37.37
N SER A 640 4.71 9.47 -37.57
CA SER A 640 3.25 9.36 -37.37
C SER A 640 2.82 9.80 -35.98
N SER A 641 3.59 9.46 -34.94
CA SER A 641 3.29 9.82 -33.55
C SER A 641 3.24 11.33 -33.31
N LEU A 642 4.12 12.12 -33.94
CA LEU A 642 4.11 13.58 -33.78
C LEU A 642 3.06 14.22 -34.67
N ILE A 643 2.77 13.65 -35.84
CA ILE A 643 1.66 14.07 -36.71
C ILE A 643 0.34 13.92 -35.97
N ASP A 644 0.10 12.75 -35.37
CA ASP A 644 -1.12 12.46 -34.62
C ASP A 644 -1.25 13.38 -33.39
N LEU A 645 -0.15 13.64 -32.68
CA LEU A 645 -0.10 14.62 -31.59
C LEU A 645 -0.52 16.01 -32.08
N LEU A 646 0.11 16.52 -33.14
CA LEU A 646 -0.16 17.85 -33.66
C LEU A 646 -1.61 17.98 -34.16
N ARG A 647 -2.16 16.95 -34.82
CA ARG A 647 -3.57 16.94 -35.23
C ARG A 647 -4.52 16.95 -34.04
N ALA A 648 -4.28 16.08 -33.06
CA ALA A 648 -5.12 15.98 -31.87
C ALA A 648 -5.09 17.28 -31.03
N LYS A 649 -3.91 17.88 -30.86
CA LYS A 649 -3.75 19.08 -30.03
C LYS A 649 -4.09 20.39 -30.75
N GLY A 650 -4.28 20.35 -32.07
CA GLY A 650 -4.82 21.46 -32.85
C GLY A 650 -6.33 21.64 -32.73
N GLN A 651 -7.05 20.66 -32.19
CA GLN A 651 -8.50 20.69 -32.01
C GLN A 651 -8.90 21.18 -30.60
N PRO A 652 -10.07 21.84 -30.44
CA PRO A 652 -11.05 22.22 -31.47
C PRO A 652 -10.62 23.49 -32.22
N THR A 653 -11.39 23.91 -33.23
CA THR A 653 -11.15 25.12 -34.06
C THR A 653 -11.10 26.43 -33.27
N ASP A 654 -11.51 26.44 -32.00
CA ASP A 654 -11.46 27.60 -31.09
C ASP A 654 -10.21 27.61 -30.19
N LEU A 655 -9.19 26.81 -30.52
CA LEU A 655 -7.95 26.70 -29.75
C LEU A 655 -7.31 28.06 -29.45
N ARG A 656 -7.38 28.99 -30.41
CA ARG A 656 -6.90 30.37 -30.27
C ARG A 656 -7.45 31.08 -29.03
N ASP A 657 -8.75 30.92 -28.75
CA ASP A 657 -9.43 31.62 -27.67
C ASP A 657 -9.32 30.87 -26.34
N ARG A 658 -9.34 29.52 -26.41
CA ARG A 658 -9.32 28.67 -25.21
C ARG A 658 -7.95 28.49 -24.60
N ASP A 659 -6.92 28.35 -25.43
CA ASP A 659 -5.53 28.18 -24.99
C ASP A 659 -4.57 28.90 -25.97
N PRO A 660 -4.42 30.24 -25.82
CA PRO A 660 -3.60 31.05 -26.72
C PRO A 660 -2.13 30.61 -26.77
N GLN A 661 -1.61 30.06 -25.67
CA GLN A 661 -0.23 29.58 -25.62
C GLN A 661 -0.06 28.28 -26.40
N ARG A 662 -0.97 27.32 -26.24
CA ARG A 662 -0.97 26.09 -27.03
C ARG A 662 -1.18 26.38 -28.50
N PHE A 663 -2.08 27.30 -28.84
CA PHE A 663 -2.26 27.77 -30.22
C PHE A 663 -0.96 28.31 -30.81
N GLN A 664 -0.26 29.20 -30.08
CA GLN A 664 1.03 29.73 -30.51
C GLN A 664 2.05 28.61 -30.77
N ARG A 665 2.21 27.66 -29.85
CA ARG A 665 3.16 26.55 -29.99
C ARG A 665 2.77 25.64 -31.16
N TRP A 666 1.49 25.31 -31.27
CA TRP A 666 0.95 24.48 -32.35
C TRP A 666 1.22 25.10 -33.72
N ILE A 667 0.92 26.39 -33.92
CA ILE A 667 1.16 27.08 -35.18
C ILE A 667 2.65 27.12 -35.54
N GLN A 668 3.52 27.39 -34.58
CA GLN A 668 4.97 27.39 -34.84
C GLN A 668 5.46 26.01 -35.30
N LEU A 669 5.00 24.94 -34.64
CA LEU A 669 5.33 23.57 -35.01
C LEU A 669 4.76 23.18 -36.39
N GLN A 670 3.52 23.58 -36.68
CA GLN A 670 2.90 23.36 -38.00
C GLN A 670 3.65 24.10 -39.12
N ALA A 671 4.02 25.35 -38.90
CA ALA A 671 4.78 26.12 -39.89
C ALA A 671 6.13 25.47 -40.21
N ARG A 672 6.81 24.89 -39.21
CA ARG A 672 8.05 24.11 -39.43
C ARG A 672 7.79 22.78 -40.10
N ARG A 673 6.67 22.12 -39.81
CA ARG A 673 6.27 20.90 -40.52
C ARG A 673 6.04 21.13 -42.00
N PHE A 674 5.33 22.19 -42.39
CA PHE A 674 5.17 22.55 -43.79
C PHE A 674 6.49 22.95 -44.46
N GLU A 675 7.44 23.51 -43.71
CA GLU A 675 8.79 23.74 -44.23
C GLU A 675 9.46 22.43 -44.64
N VAL A 676 9.37 21.40 -43.80
CA VAL A 676 9.91 20.06 -44.11
C VAL A 676 9.19 19.41 -45.29
N LEU A 677 7.85 19.42 -45.29
CA LEU A 677 7.05 18.81 -46.36
C LEU A 677 7.32 19.44 -47.74
N VAL A 678 7.39 20.77 -47.82
CA VAL A 678 7.67 21.46 -49.08
C VAL A 678 9.10 21.19 -49.56
N GLN A 679 10.08 21.18 -48.66
CA GLN A 679 11.48 20.88 -49.05
C GLN A 679 11.66 19.43 -49.52
N ASP A 680 11.02 18.47 -48.86
CA ASP A 680 11.02 17.06 -49.27
C ASP A 680 10.35 16.88 -50.65
N PHE A 681 9.19 17.52 -50.87
CA PHE A 681 8.53 17.53 -52.18
C PHE A 681 9.41 18.12 -53.29
N LEU A 682 10.08 19.24 -53.02
CA LEU A 682 11.00 19.87 -53.99
C LEU A 682 12.23 19.00 -54.27
N ALA A 683 12.75 18.28 -53.28
CA ALA A 683 13.86 17.36 -53.47
C ALA A 683 13.47 16.18 -54.38
N ARG A 684 12.30 15.56 -54.15
CA ARG A 684 11.79 14.43 -54.94
C ARG A 684 11.55 14.80 -56.41
N THR A 685 10.84 15.89 -56.64
CA THR A 685 10.55 16.40 -57.99
C THR A 685 11.80 16.76 -58.81
N SER A 686 12.92 17.07 -58.14
CA SER A 686 14.20 17.33 -58.80
C SER A 686 15.01 16.06 -59.15
N ALA A 687 14.72 14.91 -58.53
CA ALA A 687 15.48 13.66 -58.67
C ALA A 687 15.02 12.76 -59.84
N GLY A 688 13.79 12.91 -60.31
CA GLY A 688 13.31 12.56 -61.64
C GLY A 688 13.51 11.11 -62.14
N THR A 689 12.56 10.22 -61.82
CA THR A 689 12.27 9.03 -62.65
C THR A 689 10.76 8.88 -62.93
N GLN A 690 10.38 8.40 -64.13
CA GLN A 690 8.96 8.27 -64.54
C GLN A 690 8.10 7.36 -63.64
N SER A 691 8.72 6.54 -62.78
CA SER A 691 8.02 5.70 -61.81
C SER A 691 7.59 6.45 -60.54
N GLU A 692 8.08 7.69 -60.33
CA GLU A 692 7.84 8.50 -59.13
C GLU A 692 6.70 9.52 -59.32
N ALA A 693 6.24 9.79 -60.55
CA ALA A 693 5.20 10.80 -60.83
C ALA A 693 3.88 10.55 -60.07
N VAL A 694 3.45 9.29 -59.95
CA VAL A 694 2.25 8.93 -59.17
C VAL A 694 2.46 9.13 -57.67
N ALA A 695 3.69 8.93 -57.18
CA ALA A 695 4.04 9.14 -55.78
C ALA A 695 4.18 10.64 -55.44
N ASP A 696 4.65 11.44 -56.39
CA ASP A 696 4.73 12.90 -56.28
C ASP A 696 3.33 13.54 -56.24
N ASP A 697 2.39 13.05 -57.06
CA ASP A 697 0.98 13.47 -57.01
C ASP A 697 0.31 13.13 -55.68
N ALA A 698 0.59 11.94 -55.12
CA ALA A 698 0.08 11.55 -53.81
C ALA A 698 0.65 12.44 -52.69
N ALA A 699 1.96 12.69 -52.68
CA ALA A 699 2.62 13.56 -51.70
C ALA A 699 2.11 15.01 -51.78
N TRP A 700 1.86 15.52 -52.99
CA TRP A 700 1.27 16.84 -53.20
C TRP A 700 -0.14 16.94 -52.62
N ASN A 701 -0.98 15.93 -52.87
CA ASN A 701 -2.35 15.89 -52.38
C ASN A 701 -2.41 15.74 -50.85
N ASP A 702 -1.53 14.93 -50.26
CA ASP A 702 -1.43 14.77 -48.80
C ASP A 702 -1.02 16.09 -48.13
N MET A 703 0.00 16.78 -48.68
CA MET A 703 0.42 18.10 -48.19
C MET A 703 -0.70 19.13 -48.32
N LYS A 704 -1.42 19.14 -49.44
CA LYS A 704 -2.58 20.02 -49.65
C LYS A 704 -3.67 19.75 -48.63
N GLN A 705 -4.04 18.49 -48.40
CA GLN A 705 -5.08 18.13 -47.46
C GLN A 705 -4.71 18.55 -46.03
N GLU A 706 -3.48 18.28 -45.60
CA GLU A 706 -3.02 18.69 -44.27
C GLU A 706 -3.01 20.22 -44.10
N LEU A 707 -2.72 20.97 -45.16
CA LEU A 707 -2.76 22.43 -45.13
C LEU A 707 -4.19 22.95 -44.99
N VAL A 708 -5.13 22.36 -45.73
CA VAL A 708 -6.56 22.68 -45.62
C VAL A 708 -7.05 22.41 -44.20
N ASP A 709 -6.72 21.25 -43.62
CA ASP A 709 -7.10 20.89 -42.26
C ASP A 709 -6.50 21.87 -41.23
N SER A 710 -5.24 22.25 -41.41
CA SER A 710 -4.56 23.22 -40.54
C SER A 710 -5.19 24.61 -40.63
N LEU A 711 -5.54 25.09 -41.82
CA LEU A 711 -6.18 26.39 -42.01
C LEU A 711 -7.60 26.43 -41.47
N ALA A 712 -8.33 25.32 -41.53
CA ALA A 712 -9.65 25.19 -40.91
C ALA A 712 -9.58 25.39 -39.38
N LEU A 713 -8.51 24.91 -38.74
CA LEU A 713 -8.26 25.11 -37.30
C LEU A 713 -7.79 26.54 -36.97
N ILE A 714 -7.07 27.21 -37.88
CA ILE A 714 -6.61 28.61 -37.69
C ILE A 714 -7.79 29.59 -37.81
N GLY A 715 -8.75 29.28 -38.68
CA GLY A 715 -9.88 30.15 -38.99
C GLY A 715 -9.52 31.34 -39.90
N SER A 716 -10.55 32.10 -40.28
CA SER A 716 -10.44 33.23 -41.22
C SER A 716 -10.11 34.56 -40.55
N GLU A 717 -10.16 34.65 -39.23
CA GLU A 717 -9.90 35.89 -38.51
C GLU A 717 -8.44 36.35 -38.62
N PRO A 718 -8.18 37.66 -38.59
CA PRO A 718 -6.82 38.19 -38.56
C PRO A 718 -6.13 37.78 -37.27
N VAL A 719 -4.90 37.27 -37.39
CA VAL A 719 -4.05 36.86 -36.26
C VAL A 719 -2.97 37.91 -36.07
N THR A 720 -2.83 38.40 -34.84
CA THR A 720 -1.87 39.45 -34.47
C THR A 720 -0.89 38.95 -33.40
N GLY A 721 0.35 39.43 -33.42
CA GLY A 721 1.37 39.09 -32.43
C GLY A 721 2.47 38.16 -32.96
N PRO A 722 3.24 37.48 -32.08
CA PRO A 722 4.48 36.80 -32.45
C PRO A 722 4.31 35.56 -33.35
N HIS A 723 3.08 35.09 -33.56
CA HIS A 723 2.75 33.95 -34.42
C HIS A 723 2.01 34.36 -35.70
N ALA A 724 1.79 35.67 -35.92
CA ALA A 724 1.13 36.20 -37.11
C ALA A 724 1.92 35.89 -38.40
N GLU A 725 3.25 35.93 -38.33
CA GLU A 725 4.12 35.60 -39.46
C GLU A 725 3.95 34.13 -39.90
N ALA A 726 3.91 33.20 -38.95
CA ALA A 726 3.70 31.78 -39.23
C ALA A 726 2.33 31.52 -39.89
N VAL A 727 1.26 32.17 -39.40
CA VAL A 727 -0.08 32.10 -40.03
C VAL A 727 -0.06 32.65 -41.44
N ALA A 728 0.53 33.84 -41.63
CA ALA A 728 0.61 34.47 -42.94
C ALA A 728 1.40 33.60 -43.93
N ARG A 729 2.48 32.94 -43.49
CA ARG A 729 3.25 32.00 -44.30
C ARG A 729 2.42 30.80 -44.76
N LEU A 730 1.62 30.21 -43.86
CA LEU A 730 0.74 29.08 -44.19
C LEU A 730 -0.40 29.48 -45.15
N ARG A 731 -1.00 30.67 -44.95
CA ARG A 731 -2.01 31.21 -45.87
C ARG A 731 -1.42 31.51 -47.25
N GLN A 732 -0.19 32.04 -47.30
CA GLN A 732 0.53 32.22 -48.55
C GLN A 732 0.81 30.89 -49.24
N LEU A 733 1.26 29.87 -48.49
CA LEU A 733 1.47 28.52 -49.04
C LEU A 733 0.21 27.97 -49.70
N ALA A 734 -0.96 28.17 -49.10
CA ALA A 734 -2.22 27.69 -49.65
C ALA A 734 -2.52 28.32 -51.01
N ARG A 735 -2.32 29.63 -51.13
CA ARG A 735 -2.47 30.38 -52.39
C ARG A 735 -1.47 29.91 -53.44
N GLU A 736 -0.23 29.62 -53.03
CA GLU A 736 0.81 29.09 -53.92
C GLU A 736 0.48 27.68 -54.41
N ILE A 737 0.00 26.79 -53.54
CA ILE A 737 -0.43 25.44 -53.90
C ILE A 737 -1.64 25.47 -54.84
N ASP A 738 -2.69 26.23 -54.49
CA ASP A 738 -3.90 26.32 -55.31
C ASP A 738 -3.63 27.01 -56.65
N GLY A 739 -2.85 28.09 -56.64
CA GLY A 739 -2.46 28.82 -57.86
C GLY A 739 -1.64 27.95 -58.81
N ARG A 740 -0.64 27.22 -58.29
CA ARG A 740 0.15 26.26 -59.10
C ARG A 740 -0.73 25.15 -59.65
N ALA A 741 -1.64 24.58 -58.86
CA ALA A 741 -2.53 23.51 -59.30
C ALA A 741 -3.45 23.94 -60.46
N VAL A 742 -4.09 25.12 -60.35
CA VAL A 742 -4.98 25.64 -61.41
C VAL A 742 -4.19 25.97 -62.68
N VAL A 743 -2.98 26.52 -62.55
CA VAL A 743 -2.12 26.83 -63.69
C VAL A 743 -1.61 25.54 -64.36
N SER A 744 -1.21 24.53 -63.60
CA SER A 744 -0.81 23.22 -64.14
C SER A 744 -1.95 22.51 -64.86
N GLU A 745 -3.18 22.57 -64.36
CA GLU A 745 -4.36 22.06 -65.07
C GLU A 745 -4.59 22.81 -66.40
N ALA A 746 -4.45 24.14 -66.38
CA ALA A 746 -4.58 24.96 -67.58
C ALA A 746 -3.48 24.66 -68.62
N LEU A 747 -2.24 24.40 -68.17
CA LEU A 747 -1.12 23.97 -69.00
C LEU A 747 -1.42 22.61 -69.67
N GLY A 748 -1.93 21.63 -68.92
CA GLY A 748 -2.31 20.33 -69.46
C GLY A 748 -3.48 20.39 -70.46
N ALA A 749 -4.36 21.39 -70.33
CA ALA A 749 -5.48 21.60 -71.26
C ALA A 749 -5.09 22.32 -72.57
N GLY A 750 -3.91 22.94 -72.65
CA GLY A 750 -3.34 23.52 -73.88
C GLY A 750 -3.99 24.82 -74.40
N ALA A 751 -4.70 25.58 -73.57
CA ALA A 751 -5.38 26.81 -74.00
C ALA A 751 -4.72 28.08 -73.42
N ALA A 752 -4.02 28.85 -74.28
CA ALA A 752 -3.28 30.05 -73.90
C ALA A 752 -4.09 31.09 -73.08
N PRO A 753 -5.33 31.46 -73.45
CA PRO A 753 -6.12 32.41 -72.66
C PRO A 753 -6.44 31.91 -71.25
N ARG A 754 -6.66 30.58 -71.10
CA ARG A 754 -6.97 29.96 -69.80
C ARG A 754 -5.75 29.94 -68.90
N ILE A 755 -4.55 29.70 -69.46
CA ILE A 755 -3.28 29.74 -68.71
C ILE A 755 -3.02 31.16 -68.20
N ILE A 756 -3.12 32.18 -69.07
CA ILE A 756 -2.92 33.59 -68.69
C ILE A 756 -3.91 34.03 -67.62
N GLN A 757 -5.20 33.72 -67.80
CA GLN A 757 -6.22 34.06 -66.81
C GLN A 757 -5.93 33.41 -65.45
N SER A 758 -5.61 32.11 -65.44
CA SER A 758 -5.29 31.36 -64.22
C SER A 758 -4.05 31.91 -63.53
N PHE A 759 -3.01 32.23 -64.30
CA PHE A 759 -1.76 32.77 -63.76
C PHE A 759 -1.93 34.21 -63.23
N THR A 760 -2.75 35.03 -63.90
CA THR A 760 -3.10 36.38 -63.43
C THR A 760 -3.82 36.32 -62.08
N VAL A 761 -4.84 35.45 -61.96
CA VAL A 761 -5.57 35.22 -60.69
C VAL A 761 -4.62 34.74 -59.59
N TYR A 762 -3.68 33.86 -59.92
CA TYR A 762 -2.65 33.41 -58.97
C TYR A 762 -1.77 34.57 -58.48
N LEU A 763 -1.25 35.41 -59.38
CA LEU A 763 -0.43 36.57 -58.99
C LEU A 763 -1.22 37.61 -58.17
N GLU A 764 -2.50 37.81 -58.47
CA GLU A 764 -3.39 38.67 -57.67
C GLU A 764 -3.64 38.12 -56.27
N ALA A 765 -3.84 36.81 -56.14
CA ALA A 765 -4.05 36.17 -54.85
C ALA A 765 -2.84 36.38 -53.90
N LEU A 766 -1.62 36.40 -54.44
CA LEU A 766 -0.40 36.63 -53.65
C LEU A 766 -0.20 38.07 -53.19
N THR A 767 -0.84 39.05 -53.85
CA THR A 767 -0.65 40.48 -53.59
C THR A 767 -1.75 41.10 -52.72
N ASN A 768 -2.91 40.44 -52.59
CA ASN A 768 -4.15 41.02 -52.06
C ASN A 768 -4.37 40.90 -50.52
N GLU A 769 -3.35 41.02 -49.68
CA GLU A 769 -3.57 41.19 -48.23
C GLU A 769 -3.13 42.57 -47.72
N SER A 770 -4.11 43.46 -47.58
CA SER A 770 -3.96 44.72 -46.87
C SER A 770 -3.72 44.44 -45.38
N GLY A 771 -2.48 44.62 -44.91
CA GLY A 771 -2.13 44.54 -43.48
C GLY A 771 -1.48 43.23 -43.01
N ALA A 772 -1.19 42.27 -43.90
CA ALA A 772 -0.39 41.09 -43.55
C ALA A 772 1.12 41.41 -43.56
N PRO A 773 1.93 40.80 -42.67
CA PRO A 773 3.38 40.94 -42.72
C PRO A 773 3.93 40.37 -44.04
N ALA A 774 4.96 40.98 -44.60
CA ALA A 774 5.66 40.42 -45.76
C ALA A 774 6.43 39.16 -45.32
N VAL A 775 6.04 37.99 -45.82
CA VAL A 775 6.64 36.70 -45.43
C VAL A 775 7.38 36.05 -46.60
N LYS A 776 8.43 35.30 -46.28
CA LYS A 776 9.18 34.51 -47.25
C LYS A 776 8.39 33.25 -47.63
N SER A 777 8.21 33.03 -48.94
CA SER A 777 7.60 31.81 -49.49
C SER A 777 8.33 30.54 -49.02
N TYR A 778 7.61 29.43 -48.93
CA TYR A 778 8.21 28.10 -48.74
C TYR A 778 8.83 27.56 -50.03
N PHE A 779 8.30 27.96 -51.19
CA PHE A 779 8.88 27.58 -52.48
C PHE A 779 10.12 28.44 -52.77
N SER A 780 11.19 27.78 -53.22
CA SER A 780 12.43 28.47 -53.62
C SER A 780 12.28 29.27 -54.91
N ARG A 781 11.40 28.81 -55.81
CA ARG A 781 11.10 29.46 -57.10
C ARG A 781 9.85 30.31 -56.98
N ASP A 782 9.97 31.60 -57.30
CA ASP A 782 8.83 32.50 -57.41
C ASP A 782 7.86 32.07 -58.55
N PRO A 783 6.61 32.57 -58.53
CA PRO A 783 5.58 32.15 -59.49
C PRO A 783 6.00 32.22 -60.96
N TRP A 784 6.69 33.29 -61.36
CA TRP A 784 7.16 33.50 -62.72
C TRP A 784 8.26 32.52 -63.09
N THR A 785 9.28 32.43 -62.24
CA THR A 785 10.39 31.50 -62.44
C THR A 785 9.87 30.08 -62.59
N TRP A 786 8.94 29.66 -61.72
CA TRP A 786 8.32 28.33 -61.79
C TRP A 786 7.54 28.10 -63.10
N LEU A 787 6.67 29.02 -63.52
CA LEU A 787 5.89 28.86 -64.76
C LEU A 787 6.81 28.75 -65.98
N LEU A 788 7.86 29.59 -66.04
CA LEU A 788 8.82 29.57 -67.13
C LEU A 788 9.61 28.26 -67.18
N ASP A 789 9.99 27.70 -66.02
CA ASP A 789 10.64 26.38 -65.98
C ASP A 789 9.73 25.27 -66.51
N GLN A 790 8.42 25.32 -66.22
CA GLN A 790 7.44 24.36 -66.75
C GLN A 790 7.28 24.48 -68.27
N LEU A 791 7.32 25.70 -68.81
CA LEU A 791 7.26 25.94 -70.25
C LEU A 791 8.56 25.50 -70.94
N GLU A 792 9.72 25.74 -70.33
CA GLU A 792 11.03 25.33 -70.87
C GLU A 792 11.22 23.81 -70.89
N GLN A 793 10.57 23.06 -70.00
CA GLN A 793 10.68 21.60 -69.89
C GLN A 793 9.73 20.84 -70.82
N ASN A 794 8.59 21.44 -71.19
CA ASN A 794 7.63 20.80 -72.08
C ASN A 794 8.00 21.10 -73.54
N SER A 795 8.22 20.06 -74.35
CA SER A 795 8.42 20.22 -75.80
C SER A 795 7.09 20.61 -76.44
N LEU A 796 6.89 21.90 -76.64
CA LEU A 796 5.61 22.45 -77.02
C LEU A 796 5.54 22.66 -78.55
N GLU A 797 4.38 22.38 -79.14
CA GLU A 797 4.07 22.63 -80.55
C GLU A 797 3.37 23.99 -80.73
N THR A 798 3.27 24.46 -81.99
CA THR A 798 2.82 25.75 -82.58
C THR A 798 1.73 26.64 -81.89
N ALA A 799 1.05 26.22 -80.83
CA ALA A 799 0.12 27.05 -80.02
C ALA A 799 0.82 27.97 -78.98
N GLU A 800 2.15 28.07 -79.01
CA GLU A 800 2.98 28.77 -78.01
C GLU A 800 3.16 30.28 -78.20
N ALA A 801 3.22 30.78 -79.44
CA ALA A 801 3.60 32.18 -79.68
C ALA A 801 2.57 33.17 -79.08
N GLU A 802 1.28 32.81 -79.11
CA GLU A 802 0.22 33.60 -78.48
C GLU A 802 0.33 33.61 -76.95
N LEU A 803 0.67 32.47 -76.34
CA LEU A 803 0.89 32.36 -74.90
C LEU A 803 2.10 33.19 -74.46
N ILE A 804 3.24 33.06 -75.15
CA ILE A 804 4.48 33.76 -74.81
C ILE A 804 4.30 35.28 -74.94
N ARG A 805 3.65 35.76 -76.02
CA ARG A 805 3.31 37.18 -76.18
C ARG A 805 2.38 37.69 -75.09
N ALA A 806 1.37 36.92 -74.70
CA ALA A 806 0.46 37.30 -73.62
C ALA A 806 1.18 37.32 -72.26
N LEU A 807 2.10 36.39 -71.99
CA LEU A 807 2.95 36.40 -70.80
C LEU A 807 3.88 37.62 -70.77
N ARG A 808 4.42 38.02 -71.92
CA ARG A 808 5.23 39.23 -72.06
C ARG A 808 4.44 40.48 -71.69
N VAL A 809 3.25 40.65 -72.27
CA VAL A 809 2.36 41.79 -71.94
C VAL A 809 2.06 41.82 -70.44
N LEU A 810 1.71 40.68 -69.86
CA LEU A 810 1.43 40.58 -68.43
C LEU A 810 2.65 40.93 -67.55
N ALA A 811 3.86 40.51 -67.94
CA ALA A 811 5.10 40.81 -67.23
C ALA A 811 5.46 42.31 -67.31
N GLU A 812 5.27 42.93 -68.48
CA GLU A 812 5.47 44.36 -68.69
C GLU A 812 4.46 45.21 -67.89
N GLU A 813 3.17 44.84 -67.93
CA GLU A 813 2.11 45.50 -67.15
C GLU A 813 2.38 45.47 -65.64
N ARG A 814 2.98 44.38 -65.15
CA ARG A 814 3.33 44.20 -63.74
C ARG A 814 4.73 44.69 -63.37
N SER A 815 5.48 45.26 -64.32
CA SER A 815 6.84 45.76 -64.10
C SER A 815 7.79 44.71 -63.51
N GLU A 816 7.75 43.50 -64.06
CA GLU A 816 8.56 42.38 -63.59
C GLU A 816 10.05 42.56 -63.86
N ARG A 817 10.86 41.73 -63.19
CA ARG A 817 12.33 41.79 -63.26
C ARG A 817 12.83 41.48 -64.68
N GLU A 818 13.89 42.20 -65.10
CA GLU A 818 14.51 42.04 -66.44
C GLU A 818 14.93 40.59 -66.73
N THR A 819 15.32 39.82 -65.72
CA THR A 819 15.63 38.39 -65.85
C THR A 819 14.44 37.55 -66.30
N ILE A 820 13.21 37.91 -65.90
CA ILE A 820 11.97 37.22 -66.32
C ILE A 820 11.67 37.59 -67.77
N LEU A 821 11.74 38.88 -68.12
CA LEU A 821 11.54 39.37 -69.49
C LEU A 821 12.53 38.71 -70.47
N ASN A 822 13.82 38.64 -70.12
CA ASN A 822 14.84 37.98 -70.95
C ASN A 822 14.58 36.49 -71.17
N ARG A 823 14.01 35.78 -70.18
CA ARG A 823 13.63 34.37 -70.34
C ARG A 823 12.41 34.21 -71.24
N ILE A 824 11.43 35.11 -71.13
CA ILE A 824 10.27 35.16 -72.03
C ILE A 824 10.72 35.45 -73.47
N ASP A 825 11.63 36.41 -73.69
CA ASP A 825 12.22 36.71 -75.00
C ASP A 825 12.96 35.50 -75.59
N ALA A 826 13.69 34.74 -74.75
CA ALA A 826 14.38 33.52 -75.18
C ALA A 826 13.41 32.40 -75.58
N LEU A 827 12.26 32.30 -74.92
CA LEU A 827 11.18 31.38 -75.32
C LEU A 827 10.50 31.86 -76.61
N GLU A 828 10.27 33.17 -76.76
CA GLU A 828 9.67 33.76 -77.98
C GLU A 828 10.55 33.46 -79.20
N ALA A 829 11.86 33.66 -79.09
CA ALA A 829 12.84 33.37 -80.15
C ALA A 829 12.93 31.88 -80.53
N ARG A 830 12.57 30.96 -79.63
CA ARG A 830 12.50 29.51 -79.91
C ARG A 830 11.19 29.11 -80.59
N SER A 831 10.13 29.90 -80.39
CA SER A 831 8.77 29.64 -80.91
C SER A 831 8.54 30.21 -82.33
N GLU A 832 9.41 31.09 -82.82
CA GLU A 832 9.34 31.61 -84.20
C GLU A 832 9.78 30.53 -85.21
N PRO A 833 8.98 30.26 -86.27
CA PRO A 833 9.36 29.29 -87.28
C PRO A 833 10.60 29.76 -88.05
N ILE A 834 11.65 28.94 -88.07
CA ILE A 834 12.81 29.13 -88.95
C ILE A 834 12.28 29.16 -90.40
N GLU A 835 12.36 30.32 -91.06
CA GLU A 835 12.12 30.42 -92.49
C GLU A 835 13.05 29.43 -93.21
N LYS A 836 12.46 28.42 -93.87
CA LYS A 836 13.20 27.54 -94.79
C LYS A 836 13.85 28.41 -95.87
N GLU A 837 15.18 28.34 -95.96
CA GLU A 837 15.90 28.71 -97.18
C GLU A 837 15.22 28.04 -98.38
N THR A 838 14.84 28.86 -99.36
CA THR A 838 14.32 28.42 -100.66
C THR A 838 15.40 27.61 -101.39
N ASP A 839 15.13 26.32 -101.64
CA ASP A 839 15.87 25.51 -102.61
C ASP A 839 15.70 26.07 -104.05
N PRO A 840 16.71 25.94 -104.93
CA PRO A 840 16.70 26.50 -106.28
C PRO A 840 15.81 25.70 -107.25
N ALA A 841 15.37 26.38 -108.31
CA ALA A 841 14.42 25.94 -109.34
C ALA A 841 14.82 24.63 -110.09
N PRO A 842 13.85 23.88 -110.65
CA PRO A 842 14.06 22.55 -111.21
C PRO A 842 14.78 22.56 -112.56
N VAL A 843 15.65 21.56 -112.75
CA VAL A 843 16.39 21.28 -113.99
C VAL A 843 15.47 20.59 -115.01
N GLU A 844 15.42 21.10 -116.23
CA GLU A 844 14.77 20.47 -117.39
C GLU A 844 15.43 19.13 -117.76
N GLU A 845 14.61 18.12 -118.03
CA GLU A 845 15.02 16.83 -118.59
C GLU A 845 15.67 17.02 -119.97
N VAL A 846 16.93 16.61 -120.12
CA VAL A 846 17.50 16.22 -121.41
C VAL A 846 17.73 14.72 -121.38
N SER A 847 17.03 14.05 -122.29
CA SER A 847 17.12 12.63 -122.63
C SER A 847 18.54 12.16 -122.90
N GLU A 848 18.94 11.05 -122.28
CA GLU A 848 19.97 10.17 -122.84
C GLU A 848 19.38 8.80 -123.17
N GLU A 849 19.36 8.51 -124.47
CA GLU A 849 19.28 7.17 -125.04
C GLU A 849 20.68 6.84 -125.62
N PRO A 850 21.00 5.57 -125.95
CA PRO A 850 21.79 4.70 -125.09
C PRO A 850 23.09 4.23 -125.78
N VAL A 851 24.14 3.87 -125.03
CA VAL A 851 25.18 2.96 -125.55
C VAL A 851 25.73 2.05 -124.45
N ARG A 852 25.78 0.75 -124.79
CA ARG A 852 26.45 -0.37 -124.10
C ARG A 852 27.96 -0.20 -124.07
N GLU A 853 28.60 -0.48 -122.94
CA GLU A 853 29.44 -1.66 -122.65
C GLU A 853 29.93 -1.62 -121.19
#